data_AF-A0AAX4J801-F1
#
_entry.id   AF-A0AAX4J801-F1
#
_cell.length_a   1.000
_cell.length_b   1.000
_cell.length_c   1.000
_cell.angle_alpha   90.00
_cell.angle_beta   90.00
_cell.angle_gamma   90.00
#
_symmetry.space_group_name_H-M   'P 1'
#
loop_
_entity.id
_entity.type
_entity.pdbx_description
1 polymer ?
#
loop_
_entity_poly.entity_id
_entity_poly.type
_entity_poly.pdbx_seq_one_letter_code
_entity_poly.pdbx_strand_id
1 'polypeptide(L)'
;MDKFIPIADKPLDINIKNIISNILTNINQNMNNIDELLENLKILIYSTVDPNELKNILHILTLKLEEDTSSLDVEMLEIVCILYLKNINFNLEYFLKKTKINEKHNVKISLCKEVEFYKLDSLANLLRNSNFSMSIDINFLRIFIVECLLEVDKPLVDSDVFYFLKYIITFDPQLIVHWITKKPKCTNWEIIKIKNTGTFPFIELRYIKNLSILRQISCNSINYRFIDYLIKHLKFSEDFYKMIVQSHDKTNYLYTIEICKFIRYKSYEFHTILIKNLMMVDKINFNEYFINSLQNKDVLDPITEDVIDTFKINYKLLNLCDNTLLNKIQRYSNLDRLINNTKAFKYFLRILYDKKILDIKLIAKFFNNPKILIFLYKNFKIPKEVFYDQIIRILARLIKEWKDLIRLKDKMKKKIIQQNCSITDEKNCNTTIKKYQQNCDSTLKDISLLDINHSNIFRTSNSTICYCFKKKMKHAMKLLFIYNNPDVPKTTIFSLYRINKKMFIRYFTRYVELNLLFIKIHKMFPYLRQDHQLNVPQDYWGKAVIHKITNNYDILPEGLYFNNSYLEFKNTSKSFTLNMLMLQYDLLGNQNYIILKNNQDKFVLGINNGRLYYKTLINNIRTYKDINHEFKVNNTIYFEIIVDKGVISLLIEGRKYFLNIFTVTDIIIGQGFKGIITKLLYFESSKYKKSRIVHLDKSELYINIIKKIEMWCVSRSLGGMFLRSKKVYWWHKKPIVKFNNIIDIT
;
A
#
# COMPACT_ATOMS: atom_id res chain seq x y z
N MET A 1 14.31 -43.01 -48.71
CA MET A 1 13.20 -42.01 -48.83
C MET A 1 13.29 -41.35 -50.21
N ASP A 2 13.32 -42.17 -51.27
CA ASP A 2 14.06 -41.83 -52.49
C ASP A 2 13.19 -41.23 -53.59
N LYS A 3 12.09 -40.55 -53.21
CA LYS A 3 11.11 -40.01 -54.17
C LYS A 3 11.38 -38.56 -54.59
N PHE A 4 12.19 -37.81 -53.85
CA PHE A 4 12.43 -36.39 -54.17
C PHE A 4 13.32 -36.19 -55.39
N ILE A 5 14.29 -37.09 -55.59
CA ILE A 5 15.05 -37.18 -56.83
C ILE A 5 14.59 -38.47 -57.52
N PRO A 6 13.96 -38.41 -58.70
CA PRO A 6 13.63 -39.60 -59.47
C PRO A 6 14.90 -40.44 -59.74
N ILE A 7 14.82 -41.74 -59.51
CA ILE A 7 15.90 -42.69 -59.83
C ILE A 7 15.40 -43.53 -61.01
N ALA A 8 16.23 -43.70 -62.03
CA ALA A 8 15.93 -44.59 -63.14
C ALA A 8 16.10 -46.05 -62.69
N ASP A 9 15.17 -46.92 -63.08
CA ASP A 9 15.29 -48.37 -62.82
C ASP A 9 16.49 -49.00 -63.56
N LYS A 10 16.96 -48.35 -64.62
CA LYS A 10 18.19 -48.69 -65.35
C LYS A 10 18.92 -47.41 -65.80
N PRO A 11 20.27 -47.37 -65.75
CA PRO A 11 21.01 -46.26 -66.33
C PRO A 11 20.70 -46.17 -67.82
N LEU A 12 20.30 -44.98 -68.27
CA LEU A 12 20.11 -44.70 -69.68
C LEU A 12 21.47 -44.60 -70.36
N ASP A 13 21.74 -45.47 -71.34
CA ASP A 13 22.94 -45.41 -72.17
C ASP A 13 22.78 -44.33 -73.24
N ILE A 14 22.85 -43.08 -72.78
CA ILE A 14 22.67 -41.88 -73.60
C ILE A 14 23.97 -41.08 -73.56
N ASN A 15 24.37 -40.52 -74.70
CA ASN A 15 25.53 -39.63 -74.78
C ASN A 15 25.24 -38.30 -74.04
N ILE A 16 25.52 -38.28 -72.73
CA ILE A 16 25.27 -37.15 -71.83
C ILE A 16 25.96 -35.87 -72.33
N LYS A 17 27.15 -35.98 -72.94
CA LYS A 17 27.88 -34.81 -73.47
C LYS A 17 27.10 -34.10 -74.57
N ASN A 18 26.44 -34.85 -75.46
CA ASN A 18 25.58 -34.28 -76.49
C ASN A 18 24.37 -33.56 -75.88
N ILE A 19 23.75 -34.15 -74.85
CA ILE A 19 22.60 -33.53 -74.17
C ILE A 19 23.00 -32.23 -73.47
N ILE A 20 24.12 -32.21 -72.76
CA ILE A 20 24.65 -31.00 -72.13
C ILE A 20 24.93 -29.92 -73.18
N SER A 21 25.57 -30.29 -74.30
CA SER A 21 25.83 -29.37 -75.42
C SER A 21 24.53 -28.79 -75.98
N ASN A 22 23.50 -29.61 -76.17
CA ASN A 22 22.20 -29.17 -76.68
C ASN A 22 21.50 -28.22 -75.71
N ILE A 23 21.52 -28.52 -74.41
CA ILE A 23 20.96 -27.65 -73.36
C ILE A 23 21.66 -26.29 -73.37
N LEU A 24 23.00 -26.26 -73.35
CA LEU A 24 23.76 -25.01 -73.36
C LEU A 24 23.52 -24.21 -74.64
N THR A 25 23.43 -24.88 -75.79
CA THR A 25 23.14 -24.22 -77.08
C THR A 25 21.74 -23.59 -77.06
N ASN A 26 20.73 -24.31 -76.56
CA ASN A 26 19.35 -23.82 -76.48
C ASN A 26 19.23 -22.64 -75.48
N ILE A 27 19.86 -22.73 -74.30
CA ILE A 27 19.90 -21.61 -73.34
C ILE A 27 20.56 -20.36 -73.95
N ASN A 28 21.70 -20.53 -74.64
CA ASN A 28 22.42 -19.43 -75.29
C ASN A 28 21.64 -18.82 -76.48
N GLN A 29 20.75 -19.60 -77.11
CA GLN A 29 19.84 -19.14 -78.15
C GLN A 29 18.53 -18.57 -77.60
N ASN A 30 18.54 -18.01 -76.38
CA ASN A 30 17.37 -17.42 -75.71
C ASN A 30 16.17 -18.37 -75.55
N MET A 31 16.41 -19.67 -75.36
CA MET A 31 15.35 -20.66 -75.09
C MET A 31 14.28 -20.74 -76.20
N ASN A 32 14.68 -20.55 -77.47
CA ASN A 32 13.79 -20.57 -78.63
C ASN A 32 13.01 -21.89 -78.81
N ASN A 33 13.44 -22.99 -78.19
CA ASN A 33 12.76 -24.29 -78.22
C ASN A 33 12.61 -24.88 -76.81
N ILE A 34 11.62 -24.39 -76.06
CA ILE A 34 11.36 -24.77 -74.66
C ILE A 34 11.06 -26.27 -74.53
N ASP A 35 10.30 -26.85 -75.47
CA ASP A 35 9.94 -28.27 -75.43
C ASP A 35 11.18 -29.18 -75.53
N GLU A 36 12.10 -28.87 -76.45
CA GLU A 36 13.37 -29.60 -76.57
C GLU A 36 14.27 -29.40 -75.33
N LEU A 37 14.27 -28.20 -74.75
CA LEU A 37 15.02 -27.93 -73.52
C LEU A 37 14.46 -28.77 -72.35
N LEU A 38 13.13 -28.80 -72.18
CA LEU A 38 12.45 -29.60 -71.16
C LEU A 38 12.78 -31.09 -71.30
N GLU A 39 12.68 -31.65 -72.50
CA GLU A 39 13.00 -33.06 -72.74
C GLU A 39 14.48 -33.38 -72.42
N ASN A 40 15.41 -32.53 -72.85
CA ASN A 40 16.82 -32.71 -72.52
C ASN A 40 17.10 -32.61 -71.00
N LEU A 41 16.45 -31.68 -70.30
CA LEU A 41 16.57 -31.55 -68.85
C LEU A 41 15.95 -32.74 -68.11
N LYS A 42 14.83 -33.28 -68.58
CA LYS A 42 14.25 -34.54 -68.06
C LYS A 42 15.23 -35.69 -68.19
N ILE A 43 15.94 -35.80 -69.31
CA ILE A 43 16.98 -36.83 -69.47
C ILE A 43 18.11 -36.62 -68.44
N LEU A 44 18.52 -35.37 -68.17
CA LEU A 44 19.51 -35.07 -67.13
C LEU A 44 19.06 -35.49 -65.73
N ILE A 45 17.76 -35.52 -65.41
CA ILE A 45 17.27 -36.00 -64.11
C ILE A 45 17.64 -37.48 -63.90
N TYR A 46 17.65 -38.29 -64.96
CA TYR A 46 17.86 -39.74 -64.89
C TYR A 46 19.31 -40.19 -65.19
N SER A 47 20.18 -39.29 -65.65
CA SER A 47 21.56 -39.61 -66.07
C SER A 47 22.63 -39.39 -64.99
N THR A 48 23.83 -39.94 -65.12
CA THR A 48 24.94 -39.63 -64.20
C THR A 48 25.78 -38.48 -64.75
N VAL A 49 25.62 -37.29 -64.17
CA VAL A 49 26.32 -36.06 -64.61
C VAL A 49 27.35 -35.67 -63.56
N ASP A 50 28.50 -35.14 -64.00
CA ASP A 50 29.46 -34.53 -63.08
C ASP A 50 28.80 -33.37 -62.30
N PRO A 51 28.92 -33.31 -60.96
CA PRO A 51 28.29 -32.26 -60.16
C PRO A 51 28.68 -30.84 -60.57
N ASN A 52 29.92 -30.61 -61.04
CA ASN A 52 30.36 -29.28 -61.48
C ASN A 52 29.73 -28.89 -62.82
N GLU A 53 29.62 -29.84 -63.75
CA GLU A 53 28.89 -29.62 -65.01
C GLU A 53 27.42 -29.29 -64.74
N LEU A 54 26.76 -30.07 -63.89
CA LEU A 54 25.36 -29.82 -63.51
C LEU A 54 25.19 -28.47 -62.81
N LYS A 55 26.15 -28.08 -61.95
CA LYS A 55 26.17 -26.76 -61.30
C LYS A 55 26.25 -25.63 -62.30
N ASN A 56 27.12 -25.75 -63.31
CA ASN A 56 27.27 -24.75 -64.36
C ASN A 56 25.98 -24.62 -65.19
N ILE A 57 25.38 -25.75 -65.58
CA ILE A 57 24.09 -25.76 -66.30
C ILE A 57 23.01 -25.06 -65.48
N LEU A 58 22.86 -25.41 -64.20
CA LEU A 58 21.88 -24.80 -63.30
C LEU A 58 22.09 -23.29 -63.17
N HIS A 59 23.34 -22.83 -63.05
CA HIS A 59 23.65 -21.41 -62.95
C HIS A 59 23.24 -20.63 -64.19
N ILE A 60 23.65 -21.08 -65.38
CA ILE A 60 23.34 -20.41 -66.64
C ILE A 60 21.83 -20.46 -66.90
N LEU A 61 21.19 -21.62 -66.69
CA LEU A 61 19.76 -21.80 -66.91
C LEU A 61 18.92 -20.89 -66.01
N THR A 62 19.25 -20.80 -64.72
CA THR A 62 18.48 -20.00 -63.76
C THR A 62 18.69 -18.51 -63.97
N LEU A 63 19.88 -18.06 -64.37
CA LEU A 63 20.08 -16.66 -64.80
C LEU A 63 19.20 -16.34 -66.00
N LYS A 64 19.11 -17.25 -66.97
CA LYS A 64 18.35 -17.00 -68.19
C LYS A 64 16.84 -16.99 -67.96
N LEU A 65 16.34 -17.90 -67.16
CA LEU A 65 14.94 -17.93 -66.73
C LEU A 65 14.58 -16.70 -65.89
N GLU A 66 15.52 -16.14 -65.12
CA GLU A 66 15.31 -14.92 -64.33
C GLU A 66 15.14 -13.69 -65.24
N GLU A 67 15.89 -13.62 -66.35
CA GLU A 67 15.73 -12.58 -67.38
C GLU A 67 14.37 -12.68 -68.12
N ASP A 68 13.91 -13.91 -68.39
CA ASP A 68 12.69 -14.18 -69.16
C ASP A 68 11.69 -15.06 -68.40
N THR A 69 11.05 -14.45 -67.39
CA THR A 69 10.02 -15.12 -66.59
C THR A 69 8.77 -15.55 -67.38
N SER A 70 8.58 -15.09 -68.62
CA SER A 70 7.43 -15.48 -69.45
C SER A 70 7.49 -16.93 -69.90
N SER A 71 8.70 -17.49 -69.97
CA SER A 71 9.00 -18.89 -70.30
C SER A 71 8.90 -19.85 -69.09
N LEU A 72 8.71 -19.32 -67.88
CA LEU A 72 8.72 -20.11 -66.64
C LEU A 72 7.33 -20.69 -66.34
N ASP A 73 7.12 -21.95 -66.69
CA ASP A 73 6.02 -22.74 -66.17
C ASP A 73 6.39 -23.54 -64.91
N VAL A 74 5.39 -24.22 -64.33
CA VAL A 74 5.55 -25.03 -63.11
C VAL A 74 6.46 -26.25 -63.36
N GLU A 75 6.37 -26.85 -64.54
CA GLU A 75 7.10 -28.06 -64.89
C GLU A 75 8.60 -27.78 -65.03
N MET A 76 8.94 -26.69 -65.73
CA MET A 76 10.30 -26.19 -65.88
C MET A 76 10.92 -25.86 -64.52
N LEU A 77 10.19 -25.15 -63.66
CA LEU A 77 10.66 -24.85 -62.31
C LEU A 77 10.90 -26.12 -61.49
N GLU A 78 9.98 -27.09 -61.56
CA GLU A 78 10.13 -28.36 -60.86
C GLU A 78 11.38 -29.11 -61.33
N ILE A 79 11.60 -29.21 -62.65
CA ILE A 79 12.77 -29.87 -63.24
C ILE A 79 14.06 -29.20 -62.76
N VAL A 80 14.13 -27.87 -62.77
CA VAL A 80 15.27 -27.12 -62.26
C VAL A 80 15.50 -27.42 -60.77
N CYS A 81 14.44 -27.45 -59.96
CA CYS A 81 14.51 -27.83 -58.56
C CYS A 81 15.01 -29.26 -58.37
N ILE A 82 14.55 -30.24 -59.16
CA ILE A 82 15.02 -31.64 -59.09
C ILE A 82 16.50 -31.73 -59.43
N LEU A 83 16.94 -31.04 -60.48
CA LEU A 83 18.35 -31.00 -60.89
C LEU A 83 19.22 -30.35 -59.79
N TYR A 84 18.73 -29.29 -59.15
CA TYR A 84 19.40 -28.71 -57.98
C TYR A 84 19.50 -29.71 -56.81
N LEU A 85 18.38 -30.34 -56.43
CA LEU A 85 18.36 -31.37 -55.38
C LEU A 85 19.32 -32.53 -55.69
N LYS A 86 19.38 -32.94 -56.96
CA LYS A 86 20.31 -33.96 -57.43
C LYS A 86 21.76 -33.54 -57.29
N ASN A 87 22.09 -32.31 -57.69
CA ASN A 87 23.46 -31.79 -57.61
C ASN A 87 23.98 -31.78 -56.17
N ILE A 88 23.14 -31.38 -55.21
CA ILE A 88 23.52 -31.36 -53.78
C ILE A 88 23.45 -32.75 -53.12
N ASN A 89 23.12 -33.81 -53.87
CA ASN A 89 22.83 -35.15 -53.36
C ASN A 89 21.76 -35.15 -52.24
N PHE A 90 20.66 -34.40 -52.43
CA PHE A 90 19.63 -34.20 -51.41
C PHE A 90 19.14 -35.54 -50.83
N ASN A 91 19.20 -35.61 -49.50
CA ASN A 91 18.75 -36.78 -48.76
C ASN A 91 17.96 -36.35 -47.52
N LEU A 92 16.66 -36.67 -47.47
CA LEU A 92 15.83 -36.35 -46.32
C LEU A 92 16.37 -37.01 -45.03
N GLU A 93 16.91 -38.23 -45.13
CA GLU A 93 17.46 -38.97 -43.98
C GLU A 93 18.67 -38.26 -43.37
N TYR A 94 19.45 -37.53 -44.16
CA TYR A 94 20.54 -36.68 -43.66
C TYR A 94 20.01 -35.60 -42.71
N PHE A 95 18.96 -34.88 -43.09
CA PHE A 95 18.35 -33.83 -42.25
C PHE A 95 17.70 -34.42 -40.99
N LEU A 96 17.03 -35.58 -41.11
CA LEU A 96 16.47 -36.27 -39.95
C LEU A 96 17.55 -36.69 -38.94
N LYS A 97 18.71 -37.15 -39.42
CA LYS A 97 19.86 -37.50 -38.58
C LYS A 97 20.50 -36.26 -37.97
N LYS A 98 20.75 -35.22 -38.78
CA LYS A 98 21.37 -33.95 -38.36
C LYS A 98 20.59 -33.28 -37.22
N THR A 99 19.26 -33.32 -37.30
CA THR A 99 18.33 -32.76 -36.29
C THR A 99 17.99 -33.73 -35.15
N LYS A 100 18.54 -34.97 -35.21
CA LYS A 100 18.28 -36.08 -34.29
C LYS A 100 16.80 -36.50 -34.22
N ILE A 101 16.00 -36.20 -35.24
CA ILE A 101 14.57 -36.55 -35.27
C ILE A 101 14.39 -38.07 -35.32
N ASN A 102 15.30 -38.77 -35.99
CA ASN A 102 15.33 -40.24 -36.00
C ASN A 102 15.41 -40.85 -34.60
N GLU A 103 16.25 -40.28 -33.73
CA GLU A 103 16.41 -40.71 -32.33
C GLU A 103 15.17 -40.32 -31.50
N LYS A 104 14.66 -39.09 -31.69
CA LYS A 104 13.55 -38.56 -30.88
C LYS A 104 12.20 -39.20 -31.21
N HIS A 105 11.97 -39.58 -32.47
CA HIS A 105 10.67 -40.08 -32.97
C HIS A 105 10.72 -41.53 -33.44
N ASN A 106 11.83 -42.25 -33.20
CA ASN A 106 12.03 -43.63 -33.63
C ASN A 106 11.82 -43.85 -35.13
N VAL A 107 12.26 -42.89 -35.95
CA VAL A 107 12.22 -43.01 -37.41
C VAL A 107 13.41 -43.84 -37.86
N LYS A 108 13.17 -44.95 -38.57
CA LYS A 108 14.24 -45.78 -39.13
C LYS A 108 14.94 -45.01 -40.27
N ILE A 109 16.26 -44.94 -40.20
CA ILE A 109 17.13 -44.41 -41.25
C ILE A 109 17.86 -45.60 -41.88
N SER A 110 17.86 -45.66 -43.21
CA SER A 110 18.51 -46.74 -43.97
C SER A 110 19.88 -46.34 -44.48
N LEU A 111 20.04 -45.11 -45.01
CA LEU A 111 21.28 -44.70 -45.64
C LEU A 111 21.44 -43.17 -45.56
N CYS A 112 22.42 -42.72 -44.79
CA CYS A 112 22.71 -41.29 -44.60
C CYS A 112 23.90 -40.89 -45.46
N LYS A 113 23.64 -40.35 -46.65
CA LYS A 113 24.63 -39.65 -47.49
C LYS A 113 24.76 -38.19 -47.05
N GLU A 114 25.96 -37.63 -47.13
CA GLU A 114 26.17 -36.19 -46.92
C GLU A 114 25.54 -35.37 -48.05
N VAL A 115 25.12 -34.15 -47.72
CA VAL A 115 24.49 -33.19 -48.64
C VAL A 115 25.42 -32.00 -48.78
N GLU A 116 25.79 -31.65 -50.00
CA GLU A 116 26.72 -30.55 -50.30
C GLU A 116 25.94 -29.28 -50.67
N PHE A 117 26.02 -28.25 -49.84
CA PHE A 117 25.23 -27.03 -50.06
C PHE A 117 26.02 -26.00 -50.88
N TYR A 118 25.36 -25.40 -51.87
CA TYR A 118 25.82 -24.17 -52.51
C TYR A 118 24.63 -23.23 -52.72
N LYS A 119 24.84 -21.93 -52.50
CA LYS A 119 23.81 -20.93 -52.80
C LYS A 119 23.75 -20.69 -54.31
N LEU A 120 22.54 -20.60 -54.84
CA LEU A 120 22.26 -20.28 -56.23
C LEU A 120 21.26 -19.12 -56.27
N ASP A 121 21.77 -17.90 -56.18
CA ASP A 121 20.97 -16.69 -55.96
C ASP A 121 19.92 -16.46 -57.06
N SER A 122 20.26 -16.78 -58.30
CA SER A 122 19.33 -16.72 -59.45
C SER A 122 18.12 -17.65 -59.27
N LEU A 123 18.33 -18.88 -58.80
CA LEU A 123 17.23 -19.80 -58.47
C LEU A 123 16.42 -19.30 -57.27
N ALA A 124 17.08 -18.74 -56.26
CA ALA A 124 16.38 -18.16 -55.12
C ALA A 124 15.48 -16.98 -55.53
N ASN A 125 15.94 -16.13 -56.46
CA ASN A 125 15.18 -15.01 -57.00
C ASN A 125 13.99 -15.48 -57.85
N LEU A 126 14.20 -16.47 -58.73
CA LEU A 126 13.14 -17.12 -59.49
C LEU A 126 12.04 -17.66 -58.57
N LEU A 127 12.44 -18.41 -57.54
CA LEU A 127 11.52 -18.94 -56.56
C LEU A 127 10.80 -17.81 -55.83
N ARG A 128 11.49 -16.73 -55.42
CA ARG A 128 10.84 -15.60 -54.73
C ARG A 128 9.73 -14.95 -55.57
N ASN A 129 9.94 -14.85 -56.88
CA ASN A 129 9.02 -14.19 -57.80
C ASN A 129 7.89 -15.12 -58.30
N SER A 130 7.99 -16.43 -58.05
CA SER A 130 7.01 -17.39 -58.52
C SER A 130 5.79 -17.50 -57.58
N ASN A 131 4.59 -17.32 -58.15
CA ASN A 131 3.31 -17.45 -57.45
C ASN A 131 2.49 -18.58 -58.07
N PHE A 132 2.73 -19.82 -57.63
CA PHE A 132 1.99 -20.98 -58.10
C PHE A 132 1.01 -21.48 -57.05
N SER A 133 -0.25 -21.68 -57.44
CA SER A 133 -1.23 -22.42 -56.65
C SER A 133 -1.16 -23.89 -57.01
N MET A 134 -0.54 -24.72 -56.16
CA MET A 134 -0.44 -26.16 -56.40
C MET A 134 -1.22 -26.98 -55.37
N SER A 135 -1.69 -28.13 -55.80
CA SER A 135 -2.08 -29.22 -54.90
C SER A 135 -0.88 -29.67 -54.08
N ILE A 136 -1.13 -30.23 -52.89
CA ILE A 136 -0.08 -30.82 -52.06
C ILE A 136 0.29 -32.18 -52.67
N ASP A 137 1.28 -32.16 -53.57
CA ASP A 137 1.86 -33.34 -54.22
C ASP A 137 3.40 -33.32 -54.14
N ILE A 138 4.06 -34.35 -54.71
CA ILE A 138 5.51 -34.51 -54.60
C ILE A 138 6.25 -33.41 -55.37
N ASN A 139 5.66 -32.90 -56.45
CA ASN A 139 6.23 -31.87 -57.32
C ASN A 139 6.32 -30.56 -56.53
N PHE A 140 5.23 -30.18 -55.87
CA PHE A 140 5.21 -29.00 -55.03
C PHE A 140 6.13 -29.12 -53.80
N LEU A 141 6.23 -30.31 -53.18
CA LEU A 141 7.16 -30.53 -52.07
C LEU A 141 8.63 -30.40 -52.50
N ARG A 142 9.00 -30.81 -53.72
CA ARG A 142 10.37 -30.62 -54.25
C ARG A 142 10.73 -29.14 -54.35
N ILE A 143 9.85 -28.34 -54.94
CA ILE A 143 10.02 -26.89 -55.06
C ILE A 143 10.17 -26.26 -53.67
N PHE A 144 9.27 -26.61 -52.74
CA PHE A 144 9.31 -26.10 -51.37
C PHE A 144 10.59 -26.48 -50.61
N ILE A 145 11.12 -27.69 -50.82
CA ILE A 145 12.39 -28.09 -50.22
C ILE A 145 13.52 -27.20 -50.74
N VAL A 146 13.56 -26.90 -52.04
CA VAL A 146 14.56 -25.98 -52.61
C VAL A 146 14.40 -24.57 -52.07
N GLU A 147 13.16 -24.07 -51.92
CA GLU A 147 12.89 -22.79 -51.25
C GLU A 147 13.48 -22.75 -49.84
N CYS A 148 13.31 -23.83 -49.06
CA CYS A 148 13.88 -23.95 -47.72
C CYS A 148 15.41 -23.98 -47.73
N LEU A 149 16.02 -24.71 -48.67
CA LEU A 149 17.47 -24.84 -48.81
C LEU A 149 18.15 -23.53 -49.22
N LEU A 150 17.48 -22.73 -50.04
CA LEU A 150 17.95 -21.44 -50.52
C LEU A 150 17.49 -20.25 -49.65
N GLU A 151 16.88 -20.52 -48.49
CA GLU A 151 16.45 -19.50 -47.53
C GLU A 151 15.47 -18.47 -48.15
N VAL A 152 14.60 -18.91 -49.07
CA VAL A 152 13.59 -18.05 -49.69
C VAL A 152 12.49 -17.74 -48.67
N ASP A 153 12.33 -16.46 -48.33
CA ASP A 153 11.34 -16.01 -47.35
C ASP A 153 9.94 -15.91 -47.97
N LYS A 154 9.21 -17.03 -47.97
CA LYS A 154 7.80 -17.10 -48.35
C LYS A 154 6.89 -17.44 -47.17
N PRO A 155 5.63 -16.98 -47.17
CA PRO A 155 4.61 -17.41 -46.22
C PRO A 155 4.47 -18.93 -46.26
N LEU A 156 4.41 -19.55 -45.08
CA LEU A 156 4.28 -20.99 -44.98
C LEU A 156 2.85 -21.43 -45.34
N VAL A 157 2.74 -22.45 -46.18
CA VAL A 157 1.45 -23.07 -46.52
C VAL A 157 0.83 -23.70 -45.26
N ASP A 158 -0.48 -23.56 -45.10
CA ASP A 158 -1.22 -24.00 -43.91
C ASP A 158 -1.45 -25.54 -43.87
N SER A 159 -0.36 -26.29 -43.96
CA SER A 159 -0.33 -27.76 -43.91
C SER A 159 0.88 -28.27 -43.12
N ASP A 160 0.63 -29.26 -42.27
CA ASP A 160 1.61 -29.77 -41.30
C ASP A 160 2.89 -30.37 -41.92
N VAL A 161 2.83 -30.91 -43.15
CA VAL A 161 4.01 -31.44 -43.85
C VAL A 161 5.01 -30.34 -44.23
N PHE A 162 4.54 -29.13 -44.56
CA PHE A 162 5.42 -27.99 -44.90
C PHE A 162 6.15 -27.47 -43.66
N TYR A 163 5.45 -27.40 -42.53
CA TYR A 163 6.07 -27.09 -41.24
C TYR A 163 7.13 -28.13 -40.88
N PHE A 164 6.83 -29.41 -41.07
CA PHE A 164 7.79 -30.49 -40.84
C PHE A 164 9.04 -30.31 -41.72
N LEU A 165 8.88 -30.19 -43.04
CA LEU A 165 10.01 -30.07 -43.97
C LEU A 165 10.87 -28.83 -43.70
N LYS A 166 10.24 -27.67 -43.49
CA LYS A 166 10.99 -26.45 -43.15
C LYS A 166 11.73 -26.62 -41.82
N TYR A 167 11.09 -27.23 -40.82
CA TYR A 167 11.71 -27.49 -39.52
C TYR A 167 12.93 -28.41 -39.62
N ILE A 168 12.85 -29.53 -40.36
CA ILE A 168 13.98 -30.46 -40.42
C ILE A 168 15.15 -29.91 -41.25
N ILE A 169 14.86 -29.06 -42.26
CA ILE A 169 15.89 -28.47 -43.12
C ILE A 169 16.60 -27.32 -42.40
N THR A 170 15.83 -26.39 -41.82
CA THR A 170 16.37 -25.17 -41.18
C THR A 170 16.76 -25.38 -39.71
N PHE A 171 16.15 -26.38 -39.06
CA PHE A 171 16.24 -26.62 -37.62
C PHE A 171 15.84 -25.41 -36.75
N ASP A 172 14.96 -24.54 -37.26
CA ASP A 172 14.45 -23.37 -36.53
C ASP A 172 13.37 -23.76 -35.50
N PRO A 173 13.64 -23.62 -34.19
CA PRO A 173 12.66 -23.93 -33.15
C PRO A 173 11.41 -23.04 -33.16
N GLN A 174 11.47 -21.84 -33.76
CA GLN A 174 10.31 -20.95 -33.89
C GLN A 174 9.20 -21.56 -34.75
N LEU A 175 9.56 -22.41 -35.71
CA LEU A 175 8.59 -23.11 -36.55
C LEU A 175 7.71 -24.07 -35.74
N ILE A 176 8.24 -24.67 -34.67
CA ILE A 176 7.44 -25.53 -33.78
C ILE A 176 6.40 -24.70 -33.02
N VAL A 177 6.77 -23.52 -32.54
CA VAL A 177 5.84 -22.58 -31.89
C VAL A 177 4.77 -22.13 -32.88
N HIS A 178 5.18 -21.75 -34.10
CA HIS A 178 4.26 -21.33 -35.14
C HIS A 178 3.28 -22.45 -35.50
N TRP A 179 3.78 -23.68 -35.65
CA TRP A 179 2.98 -24.88 -35.94
C TRP A 179 1.88 -25.08 -34.90
N ILE A 180 2.24 -25.02 -33.61
CA ILE A 180 1.31 -25.23 -32.50
C ILE A 180 0.29 -24.10 -32.39
N THR A 181 0.68 -22.88 -32.74
CA THR A 181 -0.18 -21.71 -32.67
C THR A 181 -1.16 -21.64 -33.84
N LYS A 182 -0.69 -21.93 -35.06
CA LYS A 182 -1.49 -21.88 -36.29
C LYS A 182 -2.40 -23.10 -36.46
N LYS A 183 -2.01 -24.26 -35.91
CA LYS A 183 -2.75 -25.53 -36.04
C LYS A 183 -3.07 -25.85 -37.52
N PRO A 184 -2.03 -26.00 -38.37
CA PRO A 184 -2.20 -26.23 -39.78
C PRO A 184 -2.97 -27.52 -40.07
N LYS A 185 -3.54 -27.60 -41.28
CA LYS A 185 -4.31 -28.78 -41.70
C LYS A 185 -3.43 -30.03 -41.66
N CYS A 186 -3.94 -31.07 -41.01
CA CYS A 186 -3.31 -32.39 -40.96
C CYS A 186 -3.33 -33.01 -42.36
N THR A 187 -2.16 -33.31 -42.91
CA THR A 187 -2.03 -33.92 -44.24
C THR A 187 -1.43 -35.32 -44.16
N ASN A 188 -1.63 -36.10 -45.21
CA ASN A 188 -1.08 -37.46 -45.28
C ASN A 188 0.44 -37.40 -45.56
N TRP A 189 1.25 -37.77 -44.56
CA TRP A 189 2.71 -37.81 -44.67
C TRP A 189 3.24 -39.03 -45.45
N GLU A 190 2.37 -39.92 -45.94
CA GLU A 190 2.78 -41.02 -46.83
C GLU A 190 3.51 -40.51 -48.08
N ILE A 191 3.23 -39.28 -48.51
CA ILE A 191 3.92 -38.64 -49.63
C ILE A 191 5.45 -38.52 -49.40
N ILE A 192 5.86 -38.36 -48.14
CA ILE A 192 7.26 -38.35 -47.70
C ILE A 192 7.70 -39.68 -47.06
N LYS A 193 6.83 -40.71 -47.09
CA LYS A 193 7.03 -42.05 -46.48
C LYS A 193 7.31 -42.03 -44.97
N ILE A 194 6.83 -41.00 -44.26
CA ILE A 194 6.91 -40.92 -42.80
C ILE A 194 5.50 -41.08 -42.24
N LYS A 195 5.33 -41.87 -41.18
CA LYS A 195 4.03 -41.94 -40.50
C LYS A 195 3.76 -40.59 -39.83
N ASN A 196 2.60 -39.99 -40.14
CA ASN A 196 2.19 -38.77 -39.46
C ASN A 196 2.05 -39.05 -37.96
N THR A 197 2.77 -38.28 -37.15
CA THR A 197 2.57 -38.28 -35.70
C THR A 197 1.95 -36.93 -35.33
N GLY A 198 0.65 -36.90 -35.03
CA GLY A 198 -0.01 -35.67 -34.58
C GLY A 198 0.61 -35.07 -33.30
N THR A 199 1.49 -35.82 -32.63
CA THR A 199 2.27 -35.37 -31.48
C THR A 199 3.67 -34.83 -31.82
N PHE A 200 4.06 -34.80 -33.10
CA PHE A 200 5.39 -34.38 -33.54
C PHE A 200 5.85 -33.05 -32.92
N PRO A 201 5.12 -31.93 -33.07
CA PRO A 201 5.58 -30.65 -32.53
C PRO A 201 5.71 -30.68 -31.00
N PHE A 202 4.84 -31.44 -30.30
CA PHE A 202 4.93 -31.59 -28.84
C PHE A 202 6.12 -32.41 -28.36
N ILE A 203 6.55 -33.40 -29.14
CA ILE A 203 7.77 -34.15 -28.85
C ILE A 203 8.98 -33.25 -29.07
N GLU A 204 9.04 -32.49 -30.17
CA GLU A 204 10.16 -31.57 -30.43
C GLU A 204 10.28 -30.44 -29.41
N LEU A 205 9.16 -29.91 -28.92
CA LEU A 205 9.18 -28.95 -27.82
C LEU A 205 9.92 -29.49 -26.58
N ARG A 206 9.96 -30.80 -26.37
CA ARG A 206 10.70 -31.42 -25.26
C ARG A 206 12.22 -31.31 -25.40
N TYR A 207 12.72 -30.91 -26.56
CA TYR A 207 14.15 -30.79 -26.80
C TYR A 207 14.59 -29.32 -26.91
N ILE A 208 13.65 -28.38 -26.89
CA ILE A 208 13.93 -26.94 -26.93
C ILE A 208 14.29 -26.44 -25.53
N LYS A 209 15.58 -26.12 -25.35
CA LYS A 209 16.09 -25.57 -24.07
C LYS A 209 15.80 -24.08 -23.89
N ASN A 210 15.55 -23.35 -24.98
CA ASN A 210 15.35 -21.91 -24.92
C ASN A 210 13.96 -21.57 -24.37
N LEU A 211 13.92 -21.06 -23.14
CA LEU A 211 12.68 -20.72 -22.44
C LEU A 211 11.90 -19.57 -23.08
N SER A 212 12.56 -18.65 -23.79
CA SER A 212 11.86 -17.54 -24.45
C SER A 212 10.93 -18.04 -25.56
N ILE A 213 11.31 -19.12 -26.24
CA ILE A 213 10.53 -19.78 -27.29
C ILE A 213 9.32 -20.49 -26.68
N LEU A 214 9.52 -21.21 -25.57
CA LEU A 214 8.44 -21.91 -24.88
C LEU A 214 7.37 -20.94 -24.34
N ARG A 215 7.76 -19.74 -23.91
CA ARG A 215 6.82 -18.70 -23.41
C ARG A 215 5.85 -18.18 -24.46
N GLN A 216 6.14 -18.35 -25.74
CA GLN A 216 5.25 -17.91 -26.83
C GLN A 216 4.04 -18.85 -27.03
N ILE A 217 4.05 -20.02 -26.37
CA ILE A 217 3.03 -21.05 -26.57
C ILE A 217 1.87 -20.82 -25.60
N SER A 218 0.66 -20.66 -26.14
CA SER A 218 -0.56 -20.57 -25.32
C SER A 218 -0.96 -21.92 -24.71
N CYS A 219 -1.43 -21.92 -23.47
CA CYS A 219 -2.00 -23.10 -22.79
C CYS A 219 -3.05 -23.87 -23.61
N ASN A 220 -3.84 -23.23 -24.47
CA ASN A 220 -4.87 -23.87 -25.32
C ASN A 220 -4.27 -24.90 -26.28
N SER A 221 -2.98 -24.79 -26.52
CA SER A 221 -2.24 -25.65 -27.41
C SER A 221 -1.36 -26.63 -26.64
N ILE A 222 -1.16 -26.48 -25.33
CA ILE A 222 -0.25 -27.28 -24.50
C ILE A 222 -0.97 -28.50 -23.95
N ASN A 223 -0.78 -29.71 -24.51
CA ASN A 223 -1.29 -30.98 -23.93
C ASN A 223 -0.69 -31.26 -22.52
N TYR A 224 -1.41 -31.96 -21.62
CA TYR A 224 -0.91 -32.43 -20.31
C TYR A 224 0.47 -33.12 -20.37
N ARG A 225 0.76 -33.86 -21.45
CA ARG A 225 2.06 -34.50 -21.71
C ARG A 225 3.20 -33.50 -21.92
N PHE A 226 2.91 -32.27 -22.31
CA PHE A 226 3.88 -31.18 -22.45
C PHE A 226 4.04 -30.40 -21.13
N ILE A 227 3.01 -30.35 -20.29
CA ILE A 227 3.10 -29.76 -18.93
C ILE A 227 4.09 -30.53 -18.06
N ASP A 228 4.07 -31.85 -18.12
CA ASP A 228 5.05 -32.70 -17.42
C ASP A 228 6.50 -32.36 -17.82
N TYR A 229 6.71 -32.06 -19.11
CA TYR A 229 8.00 -31.61 -19.62
C TYR A 229 8.36 -30.23 -19.08
N LEU A 230 7.45 -29.27 -19.18
CA LEU A 230 7.65 -27.91 -18.67
C LEU A 230 7.97 -27.93 -17.18
N ILE A 231 7.30 -28.76 -16.37
CA ILE A 231 7.60 -28.92 -14.95
C ILE A 231 9.03 -29.43 -14.73
N LYS A 232 9.48 -30.43 -15.50
CA LYS A 232 10.86 -30.97 -15.38
C LYS A 232 11.92 -29.90 -15.69
N HIS A 233 11.69 -29.06 -16.68
CA HIS A 233 12.66 -28.06 -17.14
C HIS A 233 12.59 -26.74 -16.37
N LEU A 234 11.39 -26.25 -16.08
CA LEU A 234 11.17 -25.00 -15.36
C LEU A 234 11.11 -25.18 -13.84
N LYS A 235 11.05 -26.42 -13.32
CA LYS A 235 11.05 -26.75 -11.88
C LYS A 235 10.06 -25.92 -11.05
N PHE A 236 8.81 -25.78 -11.51
CA PHE A 236 7.80 -24.94 -10.86
C PHE A 236 8.32 -23.52 -10.51
N SER A 237 9.13 -22.92 -11.39
CA SER A 237 9.64 -21.56 -11.22
C SER A 237 8.58 -20.49 -11.49
N GLU A 238 8.86 -19.24 -11.09
CA GLU A 238 7.99 -18.08 -11.36
C GLU A 238 7.54 -17.99 -12.83
N ASP A 239 8.44 -18.34 -13.74
CA ASP A 239 8.21 -18.34 -15.18
C ASP A 239 7.14 -19.34 -15.63
N PHE A 240 7.08 -20.51 -14.99
CA PHE A 240 6.06 -21.52 -15.27
C PHE A 240 4.66 -21.00 -14.92
N TYR A 241 4.50 -20.31 -13.79
CA TYR A 241 3.20 -19.72 -13.42
C TYR A 241 2.81 -18.59 -14.36
N LYS A 242 3.75 -17.69 -14.67
CA LYS A 242 3.48 -16.57 -15.58
C LYS A 242 2.97 -17.07 -16.91
N MET A 243 3.60 -18.11 -17.46
CA MET A 243 3.16 -18.71 -18.71
C MET A 243 1.73 -19.27 -18.64
N ILE A 244 1.38 -20.01 -17.57
CA ILE A 244 0.01 -20.54 -17.41
C ILE A 244 -1.02 -19.42 -17.24
N VAL A 245 -0.71 -18.42 -16.40
CA VAL A 245 -1.60 -17.31 -16.07
C VAL A 245 -1.81 -16.38 -17.27
N GLN A 246 -0.74 -16.04 -18.01
CA GLN A 246 -0.81 -15.21 -19.22
C GLN A 246 -1.55 -15.91 -20.36
N SER A 247 -1.49 -17.23 -20.40
CA SER A 247 -2.18 -18.03 -21.41
C SER A 247 -3.66 -18.28 -21.11
N HIS A 248 -4.12 -17.97 -19.90
CA HIS A 248 -5.50 -18.22 -19.52
C HIS A 248 -6.46 -17.20 -20.18
N ASP A 249 -7.55 -17.72 -20.72
CA ASP A 249 -8.66 -16.95 -21.28
C ASP A 249 -10.00 -17.61 -20.86
N LYS A 250 -11.11 -16.90 -20.98
CA LYS A 250 -12.41 -17.46 -20.55
C LYS A 250 -12.86 -18.66 -21.40
N THR A 251 -12.41 -18.75 -22.65
CA THR A 251 -12.77 -19.85 -23.58
C THR A 251 -12.05 -21.14 -23.24
N ASN A 252 -10.91 -21.05 -22.55
CA ASN A 252 -10.05 -22.18 -22.20
C ASN A 252 -10.12 -22.62 -20.75
N TYR A 253 -11.05 -22.06 -19.97
CA TYR A 253 -11.17 -22.28 -18.53
C TYR A 253 -11.11 -23.77 -18.14
N LEU A 254 -11.92 -24.63 -18.79
CA LEU A 254 -11.94 -26.07 -18.50
C LEU A 254 -10.56 -26.71 -18.69
N TYR A 255 -9.82 -26.25 -19.69
CA TYR A 255 -8.48 -26.74 -19.95
C TYR A 255 -7.51 -26.31 -18.85
N THR A 256 -7.50 -25.03 -18.48
CA THR A 256 -6.68 -24.52 -17.36
C THR A 256 -6.99 -25.23 -16.05
N ILE A 257 -8.24 -25.66 -15.84
CA ILE A 257 -8.66 -26.44 -14.67
C ILE A 257 -8.02 -27.82 -14.65
N GLU A 258 -7.97 -28.53 -15.79
CA GLU A 258 -7.27 -29.80 -15.89
C GLU A 258 -5.77 -29.65 -15.62
N ILE A 259 -5.15 -28.55 -16.09
CA ILE A 259 -3.76 -28.20 -15.74
C ILE A 259 -3.62 -28.03 -14.22
N CYS A 260 -4.55 -27.31 -13.59
CA CYS A 260 -4.51 -27.09 -12.14
C CYS A 260 -4.65 -28.41 -11.38
N LYS A 261 -5.58 -29.30 -11.78
CA LYS A 261 -5.72 -30.65 -11.19
C LYS A 261 -4.44 -31.46 -11.33
N PHE A 262 -3.82 -31.41 -12.50
CA PHE A 262 -2.55 -32.08 -12.77
C PHE A 262 -1.43 -31.57 -11.85
N ILE A 263 -1.27 -30.25 -11.76
CA ILE A 263 -0.28 -29.61 -10.89
C ILE A 263 -0.56 -29.92 -9.42
N ARG A 264 -1.83 -29.92 -9.01
CA ARG A 264 -2.24 -30.28 -7.64
C ARG A 264 -1.74 -31.66 -7.22
N TYR A 265 -1.82 -32.64 -8.12
CA TYR A 265 -1.32 -33.98 -7.87
C TYR A 265 0.21 -34.02 -7.71
N LYS A 266 0.94 -33.18 -8.46
CA LYS A 266 2.41 -33.12 -8.42
C LYS A 266 2.97 -32.27 -7.28
N SER A 267 2.33 -31.14 -6.97
CA SER A 267 2.69 -30.23 -5.88
C SER A 267 1.52 -29.34 -5.48
N TYR A 268 1.05 -29.53 -4.26
CA TYR A 268 -0.08 -28.80 -3.70
C TYR A 268 0.23 -27.34 -3.40
N GLU A 269 1.43 -27.05 -2.89
CA GLU A 269 1.93 -25.67 -2.65
C GLU A 269 1.86 -24.85 -3.95
N PHE A 270 2.41 -25.41 -5.04
CA PHE A 270 2.45 -24.74 -6.32
C PHE A 270 1.08 -24.60 -6.98
N HIS A 271 0.21 -25.58 -6.82
CA HIS A 271 -1.20 -25.44 -7.22
C HIS A 271 -1.84 -24.21 -6.55
N THR A 272 -1.58 -24.00 -5.25
CA THR A 272 -2.19 -22.90 -4.51
C THR A 272 -1.67 -21.54 -4.97
N ILE A 273 -0.37 -21.43 -5.25
CA ILE A 273 0.24 -20.22 -5.85
C ILE A 273 -0.34 -19.94 -7.24
N LEU A 274 -0.48 -20.97 -8.08
CA LEU A 274 -1.05 -20.83 -9.42
C LEU A 274 -2.50 -20.32 -9.35
N ILE A 275 -3.33 -20.96 -8.54
CA ILE A 275 -4.74 -20.58 -8.37
C ILE A 275 -4.89 -19.15 -7.86
N LYS A 276 -4.07 -18.75 -6.90
CA LYS A 276 -4.04 -17.37 -6.41
C LYS A 276 -3.80 -16.35 -7.53
N ASN A 277 -2.89 -16.64 -8.46
CA ASN A 277 -2.63 -15.75 -9.60
C ASN A 277 -3.75 -15.81 -10.65
N LEU A 278 -4.31 -17.00 -10.93
CA LEU A 278 -5.44 -17.16 -11.84
C LEU A 278 -6.70 -16.44 -11.34
N MET A 279 -6.94 -16.40 -10.03
CA MET A 279 -8.01 -15.60 -9.42
C MET A 279 -7.87 -14.08 -9.67
N MET A 280 -6.66 -13.58 -9.89
CA MET A 280 -6.44 -12.16 -10.22
C MET A 280 -6.85 -11.86 -11.66
N VAL A 281 -6.82 -12.87 -12.54
CA VAL A 281 -7.20 -12.77 -13.96
C VAL A 281 -8.68 -13.07 -14.18
N ASP A 282 -9.17 -14.22 -13.69
CA ASP A 282 -10.58 -14.63 -13.77
C ASP A 282 -11.12 -15.01 -12.38
N LYS A 283 -11.63 -14.00 -11.71
CA LYS A 283 -12.09 -14.11 -10.33
C LYS A 283 -13.29 -15.04 -10.18
N ILE A 284 -14.23 -15.08 -11.13
CA ILE A 284 -15.51 -15.80 -10.93
C ILE A 284 -15.23 -17.30 -10.96
N ASN A 285 -14.61 -17.76 -12.05
CA ASN A 285 -14.42 -19.17 -12.31
C ASN A 285 -13.41 -19.81 -11.33
N PHE A 286 -12.28 -19.15 -11.06
CA PHE A 286 -11.27 -19.72 -10.14
C PHE A 286 -11.62 -19.60 -8.65
N ASN A 287 -12.52 -18.70 -8.27
CA ASN A 287 -13.07 -18.70 -6.91
C ASN A 287 -13.89 -19.97 -6.65
N GLU A 288 -14.77 -20.32 -7.59
CA GLU A 288 -15.61 -21.51 -7.48
C GLU A 288 -14.75 -22.78 -7.52
N TYR A 289 -13.83 -22.89 -8.48
CA TYR A 289 -12.91 -24.03 -8.55
C TYR A 289 -12.12 -24.21 -7.26
N PHE A 290 -11.53 -23.14 -6.71
CA PHE A 290 -10.75 -23.24 -5.48
C PHE A 290 -11.58 -23.77 -4.31
N ILE A 291 -12.81 -23.27 -4.14
CA ILE A 291 -13.69 -23.72 -3.06
C ILE A 291 -14.09 -25.18 -3.26
N ASN A 292 -14.51 -25.56 -4.46
CA ASN A 292 -14.85 -26.95 -4.79
C ASN A 292 -13.64 -27.88 -4.58
N SER A 293 -12.44 -27.41 -4.94
CA SER A 293 -11.20 -28.17 -4.76
C SER A 293 -10.90 -28.45 -3.30
N LEU A 294 -11.26 -27.54 -2.38
CA LEU A 294 -11.08 -27.69 -0.93
C LEU A 294 -12.19 -28.51 -0.26
N GLN A 295 -13.38 -28.59 -0.87
CA GLN A 295 -14.52 -29.35 -0.35
C GLN A 295 -14.46 -30.83 -0.71
N ASN A 296 -13.72 -31.21 -1.76
CA ASN A 296 -13.51 -32.62 -2.10
C ASN A 296 -12.79 -33.36 -0.97
N LYS A 297 -13.50 -34.33 -0.37
CA LYS A 297 -13.14 -35.06 0.86
C LYS A 297 -11.80 -35.81 0.79
N ASP A 298 -11.36 -36.17 -0.42
CA ASP A 298 -10.18 -37.00 -0.64
C ASP A 298 -8.85 -36.24 -0.51
N VAL A 299 -8.89 -34.93 -0.34
CA VAL A 299 -7.68 -34.11 -0.29
C VAL A 299 -7.80 -33.08 0.84
N LEU A 300 -6.87 -33.19 1.80
CA LEU A 300 -6.51 -32.22 2.87
C LEU A 300 -7.02 -32.54 4.27
N ASP A 301 -6.20 -33.34 4.95
CA ASP A 301 -5.57 -32.87 6.19
C ASP A 301 -4.04 -32.79 5.93
N PRO A 302 -3.35 -31.66 6.19
CA PRO A 302 -3.79 -30.37 6.72
C PRO A 302 -3.94 -29.24 5.67
N ILE A 303 -4.80 -28.26 5.96
CA ILE A 303 -4.86 -26.97 5.24
C ILE A 303 -3.47 -26.30 5.32
N THR A 304 -2.84 -26.06 4.17
CA THR A 304 -1.50 -25.46 4.10
C THR A 304 -1.52 -23.94 4.28
N GLU A 305 -0.34 -23.33 4.46
CA GLU A 305 -0.19 -21.88 4.65
C GLU A 305 -0.71 -21.09 3.43
N ASP A 306 -0.45 -21.59 2.23
CA ASP A 306 -0.84 -20.92 0.98
C ASP A 306 -2.36 -20.83 0.81
N VAL A 307 -3.10 -21.82 1.33
CA VAL A 307 -4.57 -21.81 1.30
C VAL A 307 -5.08 -20.65 2.15
N ILE A 308 -4.49 -20.48 3.35
CA ILE A 308 -4.83 -19.36 4.24
C ILE A 308 -4.43 -18.03 3.63
N ASP A 309 -3.29 -17.95 2.96
CA ASP A 309 -2.85 -16.73 2.26
C ASP A 309 -3.75 -16.36 1.08
N THR A 310 -4.32 -17.35 0.40
CA THR A 310 -5.34 -17.13 -0.64
C THR A 310 -6.60 -16.50 -0.05
N PHE A 311 -7.06 -16.99 1.12
CA PHE A 311 -8.16 -16.34 1.86
C PHE A 311 -7.81 -14.95 2.38
N LYS A 312 -6.55 -14.63 2.71
CA LYS A 312 -6.17 -13.26 3.10
C LYS A 312 -6.36 -12.27 1.94
N ILE A 313 -6.05 -12.69 0.73
CA ILE A 313 -6.14 -11.86 -0.48
C ILE A 313 -7.59 -11.68 -0.90
N ASN A 314 -8.37 -12.76 -0.89
CA ASN A 314 -9.77 -12.75 -1.28
C ASN A 314 -10.68 -13.29 -0.17
N TYR A 315 -10.74 -12.56 0.96
CA TYR A 315 -11.46 -13.00 2.16
C TYR A 315 -12.97 -13.23 1.96
N LYS A 316 -13.56 -12.72 0.87
CA LYS A 316 -14.96 -12.99 0.52
C LYS A 316 -15.21 -14.45 0.15
N LEU A 317 -14.17 -15.19 -0.25
CA LEU A 317 -14.24 -16.64 -0.50
C LEU A 317 -14.72 -17.43 0.72
N LEU A 318 -14.45 -16.94 1.92
CA LEU A 318 -14.88 -17.59 3.16
C LEU A 318 -16.41 -17.77 3.25
N ASN A 319 -17.21 -16.96 2.53
CA ASN A 319 -18.67 -17.15 2.48
C ASN A 319 -19.08 -18.43 1.75
N LEU A 320 -18.26 -18.87 0.79
CA LEU A 320 -18.53 -20.03 -0.05
C LEU A 320 -18.10 -21.34 0.62
N CYS A 321 -17.29 -21.26 1.69
CA CYS A 321 -16.86 -22.43 2.45
C CYS A 321 -18.03 -23.09 3.19
N ASP A 322 -18.05 -24.43 3.22
CA ASP A 322 -18.98 -25.20 4.04
C ASP A 322 -18.54 -25.21 5.51
N ASN A 323 -19.38 -25.73 6.41
CA ASN A 323 -19.06 -25.77 7.84
C ASN A 323 -17.82 -26.62 8.14
N THR A 324 -17.59 -27.69 7.37
CA THR A 324 -16.44 -28.59 7.52
C THR A 324 -15.13 -27.85 7.27
N LEU A 325 -15.03 -27.13 6.15
CA LEU A 325 -13.85 -26.36 5.78
C LEU A 325 -13.62 -25.20 6.74
N LEU A 326 -14.68 -24.49 7.13
CA LEU A 326 -14.60 -23.41 8.12
C LEU A 326 -14.06 -23.91 9.47
N ASN A 327 -14.48 -25.08 9.95
CA ASN A 327 -13.94 -25.70 11.16
C ASN A 327 -12.47 -26.09 11.02
N LYS A 328 -12.04 -26.59 9.85
CA LYS A 328 -10.62 -26.86 9.58
C LYS A 328 -9.78 -25.58 9.57
N ILE A 329 -10.29 -24.48 8.99
CA ILE A 329 -9.63 -23.16 9.01
C ILE A 329 -9.57 -22.60 10.44
N GLN A 330 -10.56 -22.91 11.28
CA GLN A 330 -10.61 -22.50 12.68
C GLN A 330 -9.54 -23.21 13.56
N ARG A 331 -8.87 -24.25 13.06
CA ARG A 331 -7.76 -24.88 13.80
C ARG A 331 -6.66 -23.85 14.08
N TYR A 332 -6.04 -23.99 15.26
CA TYR A 332 -5.25 -22.95 15.92
C TYR A 332 -4.15 -22.33 15.04
N SER A 333 -3.34 -23.14 14.35
CA SER A 333 -2.23 -22.67 13.49
C SER A 333 -2.69 -21.77 12.34
N ASN A 334 -3.90 -21.97 11.83
CA ASN A 334 -4.45 -21.24 10.70
C ASN A 334 -5.06 -19.89 11.13
N LEU A 335 -5.65 -19.84 12.33
CA LEU A 335 -6.18 -18.60 12.92
C LEU A 335 -5.07 -17.59 13.20
N ASP A 336 -3.94 -18.01 13.77
CA ASP A 336 -2.77 -17.16 14.02
C ASP A 336 -2.31 -16.45 12.73
N ARG A 337 -2.37 -17.14 11.60
CA ARG A 337 -2.01 -16.59 10.30
C ARG A 337 -3.03 -15.57 9.80
N LEU A 338 -4.32 -15.87 9.89
CA LEU A 338 -5.39 -14.94 9.45
C LEU A 338 -5.35 -13.62 10.25
N ILE A 339 -4.98 -13.67 11.53
CA ILE A 339 -4.94 -12.50 12.43
C ILE A 339 -4.06 -11.36 11.91
N ASN A 340 -2.98 -11.69 11.19
CA ASN A 340 -2.08 -10.70 10.61
C ASN A 340 -2.81 -9.79 9.58
N ASN A 341 -3.95 -10.22 9.03
CA ASN A 341 -4.84 -9.39 8.23
C ASN A 341 -6.15 -9.12 8.98
N THR A 342 -6.23 -7.95 9.65
CA THR A 342 -7.37 -7.61 10.52
C THR A 342 -8.72 -7.53 9.78
N LYS A 343 -8.74 -7.30 8.46
CA LYS A 343 -9.99 -7.29 7.67
C LYS A 343 -10.48 -8.72 7.41
N ALA A 344 -9.60 -9.58 6.90
CA ALA A 344 -9.91 -10.97 6.61
C ALA A 344 -10.34 -11.73 7.88
N PHE A 345 -9.61 -11.54 8.98
CA PHE A 345 -9.92 -12.16 10.26
C PHE A 345 -11.29 -11.74 10.82
N LYS A 346 -11.62 -10.44 10.76
CA LYS A 346 -12.94 -9.93 11.18
C LYS A 346 -14.07 -10.54 10.36
N TYR A 347 -13.87 -10.64 9.05
CA TYR A 347 -14.86 -11.23 8.15
C TYR A 347 -15.05 -12.72 8.42
N PHE A 348 -13.96 -13.46 8.62
CA PHE A 348 -13.99 -14.88 8.99
C PHE A 348 -14.80 -15.13 10.27
N LEU A 349 -14.50 -14.37 11.34
CA LEU A 349 -15.22 -14.49 12.60
C LEU A 349 -16.72 -14.22 12.44
N ARG A 350 -17.09 -13.22 11.63
CA ARG A 350 -18.50 -12.91 11.35
C ARG A 350 -19.19 -14.10 10.69
N ILE A 351 -18.58 -14.73 9.69
CA ILE A 351 -19.15 -15.92 9.03
C ILE A 351 -19.31 -17.08 10.00
N LEU A 352 -18.29 -17.37 10.81
CA LEU A 352 -18.37 -18.46 11.79
C LEU A 352 -19.53 -18.25 12.77
N TYR A 353 -19.80 -17.00 13.16
CA TYR A 353 -20.92 -16.67 14.04
C TYR A 353 -22.27 -16.71 13.34
N ASP A 354 -22.36 -16.13 12.14
CA ASP A 354 -23.59 -16.17 11.33
C ASP A 354 -23.98 -17.64 11.04
N LYS A 355 -23.00 -18.53 10.86
CA LYS A 355 -23.19 -19.98 10.69
C LYS A 355 -23.27 -20.78 12.00
N LYS A 356 -23.19 -20.14 13.18
CA LYS A 356 -23.26 -20.75 14.51
C LYS A 356 -22.21 -21.86 14.80
N ILE A 357 -21.05 -21.80 14.15
CA ILE A 357 -19.93 -22.75 14.35
C ILE A 357 -18.74 -22.12 15.10
N LEU A 358 -18.88 -20.87 15.52
CA LEU A 358 -17.86 -20.12 16.25
C LEU A 358 -17.54 -20.77 17.61
N ASP A 359 -16.49 -21.59 17.68
CA ASP A 359 -15.89 -21.97 18.97
C ASP A 359 -15.15 -20.80 19.65
N ILE A 360 -15.81 -20.20 20.64
CA ILE A 360 -15.29 -19.11 21.47
C ILE A 360 -14.04 -19.53 22.25
N LYS A 361 -13.91 -20.81 22.65
CA LYS A 361 -12.75 -21.29 23.42
C LYS A 361 -11.47 -21.24 22.59
N LEU A 362 -11.54 -21.61 21.30
CA LEU A 362 -10.42 -21.49 20.36
C LEU A 362 -10.01 -20.03 20.14
N ILE A 363 -10.99 -19.13 20.08
CA ILE A 363 -10.75 -17.70 19.83
C ILE A 363 -10.25 -16.98 21.08
N ALA A 364 -10.51 -17.54 22.28
CA ALA A 364 -10.18 -16.91 23.54
C ALA A 364 -8.67 -16.65 23.74
N LYS A 365 -7.80 -17.42 23.07
CA LYS A 365 -6.35 -17.19 23.10
C LYS A 365 -5.95 -15.89 22.37
N PHE A 366 -6.74 -15.45 21.39
CA PHE A 366 -6.52 -14.21 20.65
C PHE A 366 -7.07 -12.96 21.36
N PHE A 367 -7.73 -13.14 22.51
CA PHE A 367 -8.14 -12.03 23.37
C PHE A 367 -6.95 -11.17 23.83
N ASN A 368 -5.72 -11.67 23.74
CA ASN A 368 -4.50 -10.90 24.02
C ASN A 368 -4.26 -9.70 23.10
N ASN A 369 -4.95 -9.61 21.95
CA ASN A 369 -4.88 -8.45 21.06
C ASN A 369 -6.05 -7.48 21.32
N PRO A 370 -5.79 -6.26 21.82
CA PRO A 370 -6.82 -5.27 22.15
C PRO A 370 -7.80 -4.99 21.00
N LYS A 371 -7.31 -4.89 19.75
CA LYS A 371 -8.18 -4.54 18.61
C LYS A 371 -9.17 -5.67 18.26
N ILE A 372 -8.75 -6.92 18.44
CA ILE A 372 -9.57 -8.11 18.20
C ILE A 372 -10.62 -8.22 19.30
N LEU A 373 -10.23 -8.03 20.55
CA LEU A 373 -11.13 -8.06 21.70
C LEU A 373 -12.27 -7.03 21.59
N ILE A 374 -11.98 -5.80 21.12
CA ILE A 374 -13.02 -4.77 20.83
C ILE A 374 -14.02 -5.29 19.80
N PHE A 375 -13.50 -5.83 18.69
CA PHE A 375 -14.34 -6.31 17.60
C PHE A 375 -15.22 -7.49 18.04
N LEU A 376 -14.64 -8.41 18.80
CA LEU A 376 -15.32 -9.57 19.36
C LEU A 376 -16.43 -9.16 20.33
N TYR A 377 -16.20 -8.18 21.20
CA TYR A 377 -17.26 -7.69 22.08
C TYR A 377 -18.34 -6.90 21.35
N LYS A 378 -17.97 -6.10 20.33
CA LYS A 378 -18.93 -5.27 19.58
C LYS A 378 -19.92 -6.11 18.78
N ASN A 379 -19.48 -7.23 18.22
CA ASN A 379 -20.27 -7.99 17.25
C ASN A 379 -20.75 -9.35 17.78
N PHE A 380 -20.27 -9.82 18.94
CA PHE A 380 -20.57 -11.15 19.47
C PHE A 380 -20.98 -11.04 20.94
N LYS A 381 -21.96 -11.85 21.34
CA LYS A 381 -22.42 -11.93 22.74
C LYS A 381 -21.39 -12.70 23.58
N ILE A 382 -20.37 -12.00 24.06
CA ILE A 382 -19.36 -12.55 24.97
C ILE A 382 -19.80 -12.27 26.41
N PRO A 383 -19.76 -13.26 27.33
CA PRO A 383 -20.00 -13.02 28.75
C PRO A 383 -19.13 -11.88 29.27
N LYS A 384 -19.75 -10.94 30.01
CA LYS A 384 -19.09 -9.71 30.46
C LYS A 384 -17.85 -10.04 31.31
N GLU A 385 -17.95 -11.07 32.15
CA GLU A 385 -16.90 -11.54 33.05
C GLU A 385 -15.66 -11.98 32.28
N VAL A 386 -15.84 -12.81 31.24
CA VAL A 386 -14.75 -13.31 30.38
C VAL A 386 -14.07 -12.16 29.64
N PHE A 387 -14.84 -11.18 29.16
CA PHE A 387 -14.29 -10.00 28.50
C PHE A 387 -13.44 -9.14 29.46
N TYR A 388 -13.97 -8.85 30.65
CA TYR A 388 -13.28 -8.02 31.64
C TYR A 388 -12.02 -8.68 32.20
N ASP A 389 -12.06 -9.98 32.50
CA ASP A 389 -10.88 -10.73 32.98
C ASP A 389 -9.73 -10.69 31.97
N GLN A 390 -10.04 -10.78 30.67
CA GLN A 390 -9.03 -10.71 29.63
C GLN A 390 -8.44 -9.31 29.48
N ILE A 391 -9.26 -8.25 29.61
CA ILE A 391 -8.74 -6.88 29.67
C ILE A 391 -7.77 -6.70 30.85
N ILE A 392 -8.11 -7.22 32.02
CA ILE A 392 -7.24 -7.18 33.20
C ILE A 392 -5.91 -7.90 32.90
N ARG A 393 -5.96 -9.10 32.32
CA ARG A 393 -4.75 -9.87 31.94
C ARG A 393 -3.86 -9.12 30.96
N ILE A 394 -4.43 -8.52 29.91
CA ILE A 394 -3.71 -7.71 28.93
C ILE A 394 -3.04 -6.51 29.61
N LEU A 395 -3.77 -5.80 30.47
CA LEU A 395 -3.23 -4.65 31.20
C LEU A 395 -2.13 -5.05 32.18
N ALA A 396 -2.31 -6.13 32.92
CA ALA A 396 -1.29 -6.66 33.82
C ALA A 396 0.00 -7.01 33.06
N ARG A 397 -0.12 -7.68 31.90
CA ARG A 397 1.02 -7.99 31.03
C ARG A 397 1.71 -6.74 30.52
N LEU A 398 0.97 -5.77 29.99
CA LEU A 398 1.52 -4.50 29.52
C LEU A 398 2.24 -3.74 30.66
N ILE A 399 1.70 -3.76 31.88
CA ILE A 399 2.32 -3.11 33.04
C ILE A 399 3.60 -3.81 33.46
N LYS A 400 3.64 -5.15 33.38
CA LYS A 400 4.86 -5.93 33.60
C LYS A 400 5.93 -5.57 32.58
N GLU A 401 5.60 -5.61 31.28
CA GLU A 401 6.50 -5.20 30.19
C GLU A 401 7.05 -3.78 30.40
N TRP A 402 6.22 -2.84 30.85
CA TRP A 402 6.65 -1.48 31.16
C TRP A 402 7.65 -1.40 32.31
N LYS A 403 7.39 -2.13 33.40
CA LYS A 403 8.30 -2.21 34.55
C LYS A 403 9.64 -2.82 34.14
N ASP A 404 9.60 -3.86 33.31
CA ASP A 404 10.82 -4.52 32.82
C ASP A 404 11.62 -3.60 31.89
N LEU A 405 10.96 -2.84 31.00
CA LEU A 405 11.61 -1.81 30.18
C LEU A 405 12.25 -0.69 31.03
N ILE A 406 11.60 -0.26 32.11
CA ILE A 406 12.17 0.71 33.05
C ILE A 406 13.42 0.13 33.72
N ARG A 407 13.33 -1.10 34.24
CA ARG A 407 14.46 -1.80 34.86
C ARG A 407 15.64 -1.97 33.89
N LEU A 408 15.36 -2.29 32.62
CA LEU A 408 16.37 -2.41 31.57
C LEU A 408 17.05 -1.06 31.29
N LYS A 409 16.25 0.01 31.19
CA LYS A 409 16.77 1.37 31.04
C LYS A 409 17.65 1.78 32.23
N ASP A 410 17.24 1.44 33.44
CA ASP A 410 18.00 1.75 34.65
C ASP A 410 19.29 0.92 34.74
N LYS A 411 19.25 -0.37 34.36
CA LYS A 411 20.44 -1.22 34.24
C LYS A 411 21.42 -0.70 33.18
N MET A 412 20.93 -0.29 32.01
CA MET A 412 21.75 0.31 30.96
C MET A 412 22.36 1.64 31.42
N LYS A 413 21.58 2.49 32.08
CA LYS A 413 22.07 3.75 32.65
C LYS A 413 23.16 3.51 33.70
N LYS A 414 23.01 2.51 34.57
CA LYS A 414 24.04 2.10 35.54
C LYS A 414 25.31 1.55 34.87
N LYS A 415 25.18 0.73 33.83
CA LYS A 415 26.34 0.23 33.06
C LYS A 415 27.09 1.34 32.33
N ILE A 416 26.37 2.29 31.72
CA ILE A 416 26.98 3.47 31.06
C ILE A 416 27.71 4.34 32.08
N ILE A 417 27.12 4.57 33.27
CA ILE A 417 27.77 5.32 34.35
C ILE A 417 29.03 4.57 34.86
N GLN A 418 28.98 3.24 35.00
CA GLN A 418 30.13 2.43 35.42
C GLN A 418 31.25 2.37 34.37
N GLN A 419 30.93 2.39 33.07
CA GLN A 419 31.93 2.42 31.99
C GLN A 419 32.52 3.81 31.77
N ASN A 420 31.76 4.88 32.00
CA ASN A 420 32.26 6.25 31.90
C ASN A 420 33.14 6.66 33.10
N CYS A 421 33.04 5.97 34.23
CA CYS A 421 33.95 6.17 35.36
C CYS A 421 35.30 5.45 35.21
N SER A 422 35.51 4.64 34.16
CA SER A 422 36.72 3.81 34.01
C SER A 422 37.48 3.97 32.69
N ILE A 423 37.13 4.93 31.83
CA ILE A 423 37.79 5.11 30.53
C ILE A 423 38.03 6.60 30.24
N THR A 424 39.29 7.03 30.26
CA THR A 424 39.75 8.36 29.85
C THR A 424 40.04 8.49 28.35
N ASP A 425 39.75 7.49 27.52
CA ASP A 425 40.04 7.51 26.08
C ASP A 425 38.80 7.37 25.18
N GLU A 426 38.43 8.47 24.51
CA GLU A 426 37.25 8.60 23.64
C GLU A 426 37.21 7.62 22.45
N LYS A 427 38.34 7.06 22.00
CA LYS A 427 38.37 6.17 20.82
C LYS A 427 37.85 4.76 21.07
N ASN A 428 37.85 4.27 22.32
CA ASN A 428 37.35 2.93 22.65
C ASN A 428 35.83 2.88 22.94
N CYS A 429 35.19 4.04 23.13
CA CYS A 429 33.75 4.12 23.41
C CYS A 429 32.90 3.69 22.20
N ASN A 430 33.30 4.07 20.98
CA ASN A 430 32.52 3.81 19.75
C ASN A 430 32.52 2.34 19.30
N THR A 431 33.60 1.59 19.54
CA THR A 431 33.70 0.15 19.25
C THR A 431 32.88 -0.68 20.26
N THR A 432 32.81 -0.23 21.51
CA THR A 432 32.05 -0.91 22.57
C THR A 432 30.54 -0.72 22.38
N ILE A 433 30.11 0.46 21.91
CA ILE A 433 28.72 0.74 21.54
C ILE A 433 28.26 -0.14 20.36
N LYS A 434 29.11 -0.36 19.35
CA LYS A 434 28.80 -1.26 18.21
C LYS A 434 28.69 -2.73 18.62
N LYS A 435 29.56 -3.23 19.50
CA LYS A 435 29.45 -4.61 20.05
C LYS A 435 28.20 -4.80 20.92
N TYR A 436 27.79 -3.78 21.66
CA TYR A 436 26.56 -3.84 22.46
C TYR A 436 25.28 -3.78 21.61
N GLN A 437 25.30 -3.11 20.46
CA GLN A 437 24.19 -3.13 19.49
C GLN A 437 23.96 -4.55 18.94
N GLN A 438 25.04 -5.25 18.55
CA GLN A 438 24.95 -6.65 18.06
C GLN A 438 24.44 -7.65 19.12
N ASN A 439 24.77 -7.45 20.40
CA ASN A 439 24.29 -8.33 21.48
C ASN A 439 22.83 -8.05 21.92
N CYS A 440 22.32 -6.84 21.69
CA CYS A 440 20.89 -6.55 21.87
C CYS A 440 20.05 -7.14 20.72
N ASP A 441 20.61 -7.19 19.51
CA ASP A 441 19.94 -7.77 18.33
C ASP A 441 19.78 -9.31 18.43
N SER A 442 20.62 -10.01 19.21
CA SER A 442 20.50 -11.46 19.41
C SER A 442 19.48 -11.86 20.49
N THR A 443 19.30 -11.04 21.54
CA THR A 443 18.33 -11.31 22.63
C THR A 443 16.90 -10.86 22.31
N LEU A 444 16.70 -10.07 21.25
CA LEU A 444 15.37 -9.61 20.79
C LEU A 444 14.83 -10.41 19.59
N LYS A 445 15.63 -11.31 18.99
CA LYS A 445 15.19 -12.18 17.88
C LYS A 445 14.16 -13.22 18.27
N ASP A 446 14.07 -13.60 19.56
CA ASP A 446 13.07 -14.56 20.05
C ASP A 446 11.65 -13.97 20.22
N ILE A 447 11.43 -12.70 19.82
CA ILE A 447 10.12 -12.03 19.88
C ILE A 447 9.75 -11.47 18.49
N SER A 448 10.05 -12.20 17.42
CA SER A 448 9.62 -11.87 16.06
C SER A 448 8.15 -12.28 15.84
N LEU A 449 7.22 -11.43 16.27
CA LEU A 449 5.83 -11.42 15.76
C LEU A 449 5.31 -9.99 15.87
N LEU A 450 5.71 -9.16 14.90
CA LEU A 450 5.03 -7.98 14.35
C LEU A 450 6.07 -7.08 13.68
N ASP A 451 6.02 -6.99 12.35
CA ASP A 451 6.76 -6.02 11.56
C ASP A 451 6.62 -4.60 12.14
N ILE A 452 7.68 -4.12 12.75
CA ILE A 452 7.84 -2.72 13.11
C ILE A 452 9.19 -2.29 12.54
N ASN A 453 9.13 -1.48 11.49
CA ASN A 453 10.28 -0.86 10.85
C ASN A 453 11.24 -0.27 11.91
N HIS A 454 12.40 -0.92 12.10
CA HIS A 454 13.30 -0.76 13.25
C HIS A 454 14.12 0.55 13.25
N SER A 455 14.01 1.37 12.20
CA SER A 455 14.77 2.62 12.05
C SER A 455 14.29 3.79 12.93
N ASN A 456 13.11 3.70 13.54
CA ASN A 456 12.52 4.80 14.34
C ASN A 456 12.71 4.66 15.87
N ILE A 457 13.47 3.68 16.35
CA ILE A 457 13.63 3.46 17.81
C ILE A 457 14.78 4.28 18.40
N PHE A 458 15.76 4.71 17.60
CA PHE A 458 16.96 5.41 18.11
C PHE A 458 17.21 6.78 17.46
N ARG A 459 16.19 7.63 17.47
CA ARG A 459 16.41 9.09 17.49
C ARG A 459 15.41 9.72 18.46
N THR A 460 15.82 9.84 19.72
CA THR A 460 15.48 10.98 20.59
C THR A 460 16.14 10.75 21.94
N SER A 461 17.10 11.62 22.25
CA SER A 461 17.57 11.91 23.59
C SER A 461 16.40 12.33 24.50
N ASN A 462 16.45 11.86 25.74
CA ASN A 462 15.76 12.35 26.94
C ASN A 462 14.25 12.29 27.13
N SER A 463 13.40 11.99 26.15
CA SER A 463 12.00 11.67 26.51
C SER A 463 11.28 10.85 25.45
N THR A 464 11.12 9.55 25.68
CA THR A 464 9.89 8.84 25.27
C THR A 464 9.93 7.39 25.73
N ILE A 465 9.06 7.05 26.67
CA ILE A 465 8.44 5.72 26.69
C ILE A 465 7.92 5.47 25.27
N CYS A 466 8.35 4.35 24.66
CA CYS A 466 8.03 3.96 23.28
C CYS A 466 6.59 4.34 22.90
N TYR A 467 6.44 5.14 21.85
CA TYR A 467 5.14 5.61 21.36
C TYR A 467 4.15 4.46 21.13
N CYS A 468 4.66 3.31 20.67
CA CYS A 468 3.88 2.07 20.51
C CYS A 468 3.31 1.55 21.84
N PHE A 469 4.07 1.65 22.95
CA PHE A 469 3.62 1.25 24.28
C PHE A 469 2.51 2.18 24.81
N LYS A 470 2.71 3.51 24.70
CA LYS A 470 1.65 4.49 25.04
C LYS A 470 0.38 4.26 24.23
N LYS A 471 0.50 3.90 22.94
CA LYS A 471 -0.63 3.59 22.05
C LYS A 471 -1.34 2.30 22.47
N LYS A 472 -0.62 1.22 22.79
CA LYS A 472 -1.19 -0.04 23.33
C LYS A 472 -1.94 0.20 24.64
N MET A 473 -1.33 0.94 25.57
CA MET A 473 -1.96 1.30 26.85
C MET A 473 -3.22 2.15 26.67
N LYS A 474 -3.16 3.18 25.80
CA LYS A 474 -4.33 3.99 25.48
C LYS A 474 -5.47 3.13 24.91
N HIS A 475 -5.19 2.11 24.09
CA HIS A 475 -6.22 1.21 23.55
C HIS A 475 -6.78 0.26 24.61
N ALA A 476 -5.94 -0.30 25.49
CA ALA A 476 -6.38 -1.18 26.57
C ALA A 476 -7.20 -0.44 27.64
N MET A 477 -6.80 0.80 27.97
CA MET A 477 -7.60 1.67 28.86
C MET A 477 -8.87 2.15 28.17
N LYS A 478 -8.80 2.51 26.88
CA LYS A 478 -10.01 2.77 26.09
C LYS A 478 -10.93 1.56 26.10
N LEU A 479 -10.48 0.33 25.92
CA LEU A 479 -11.28 -0.89 26.02
C LEU A 479 -12.03 -1.02 27.35
N LEU A 480 -11.39 -0.60 28.44
CA LEU A 480 -11.95 -0.62 29.78
C LEU A 480 -13.10 0.38 29.96
N PHE A 481 -13.11 1.45 29.17
CA PHE A 481 -14.03 2.59 29.31
C PHE A 481 -14.85 2.91 28.04
N ILE A 482 -14.60 2.24 26.89
CA ILE A 482 -15.22 2.49 25.57
C ILE A 482 -16.68 2.06 25.55
N TYR A 483 -17.03 1.09 26.38
CA TYR A 483 -18.42 0.89 26.75
C TYR A 483 -18.55 1.53 28.11
N ASN A 484 -19.13 2.75 28.16
CA ASN A 484 -19.64 3.44 29.35
C ASN A 484 -20.71 2.58 30.07
N ASN A 485 -20.38 1.31 30.30
CA ASN A 485 -21.25 0.27 30.75
C ASN A 485 -21.26 0.40 32.28
N PRO A 486 -22.40 0.75 32.90
CA PRO A 486 -22.49 0.89 34.35
C PRO A 486 -22.20 -0.43 35.10
N ASP A 487 -22.09 -1.54 34.38
CA ASP A 487 -21.99 -2.91 34.88
C ASP A 487 -20.57 -3.47 35.01
N VAL A 488 -19.52 -2.64 35.00
CA VAL A 488 -18.16 -3.15 35.29
C VAL A 488 -18.15 -3.74 36.72
N PRO A 489 -17.80 -5.02 36.92
CA PRO A 489 -17.79 -5.62 38.25
C PRO A 489 -16.88 -4.85 39.21
N LYS A 490 -17.33 -4.66 40.46
CA LYS A 490 -16.54 -3.95 41.48
C LYS A 490 -15.16 -4.58 41.68
N THR A 491 -15.09 -5.91 41.64
CA THR A 491 -13.85 -6.71 41.74
C THR A 491 -12.84 -6.40 40.65
N THR A 492 -13.30 -6.14 39.42
CA THR A 492 -12.46 -5.72 38.28
C THR A 492 -11.87 -4.33 38.53
N ILE A 493 -12.67 -3.37 38.99
CA ILE A 493 -12.23 -2.00 39.29
C ILE A 493 -11.15 -2.02 40.39
N PHE A 494 -11.37 -2.78 41.45
CA PHE A 494 -10.39 -2.97 42.53
C PHE A 494 -9.09 -3.59 42.04
N SER A 495 -9.17 -4.64 41.21
CA SER A 495 -8.00 -5.28 40.62
C SER A 495 -7.17 -4.29 39.79
N LEU A 496 -7.80 -3.46 38.96
CA LEU A 496 -7.12 -2.45 38.14
C LEU A 496 -6.43 -1.36 38.97
N TYR A 497 -7.11 -0.89 40.02
CA TYR A 497 -6.52 0.05 40.97
C TYR A 497 -5.29 -0.55 41.67
N ARG A 498 -5.37 -1.82 42.10
CA ARG A 498 -4.24 -2.54 42.72
C ARG A 498 -3.07 -2.72 41.77
N ILE A 499 -3.31 -2.97 40.48
CA ILE A 499 -2.23 -3.19 39.50
C ILE A 499 -1.38 -1.92 39.30
N ASN A 500 -1.99 -0.73 39.19
CA ASN A 500 -1.25 0.54 39.11
C ASN A 500 -2.10 1.78 39.47
N LYS A 501 -2.18 2.10 40.77
CA LYS A 501 -2.94 3.24 41.33
C LYS A 501 -2.72 4.57 40.59
N LYS A 502 -1.46 4.96 40.35
CA LYS A 502 -1.11 6.27 39.74
C LYS A 502 -1.57 6.36 38.28
N MET A 503 -1.37 5.29 37.51
CA MET A 503 -1.77 5.26 36.10
C MET A 503 -3.30 5.14 35.97
N PHE A 504 -3.94 4.34 36.82
CA PHE A 504 -5.40 4.24 36.92
C PHE A 504 -6.00 5.64 37.14
N ILE A 505 -5.60 6.35 38.20
CA ILE A 505 -6.10 7.70 38.52
C ILE A 505 -5.91 8.69 37.36
N ARG A 506 -4.74 8.68 36.70
CA ARG A 506 -4.41 9.60 35.59
C ARG A 506 -5.24 9.39 34.33
N TYR A 507 -5.58 8.14 34.01
CA TYR A 507 -6.40 7.82 32.83
C TYR A 507 -7.90 7.89 33.15
N PHE A 508 -8.28 7.48 34.36
CA PHE A 508 -9.63 7.57 34.91
C PHE A 508 -10.18 9.01 34.89
N THR A 509 -9.35 9.98 35.29
CA THR A 509 -9.68 11.41 35.23
C THR A 509 -9.77 11.99 33.82
N ARG A 510 -9.30 11.26 32.80
CA ARG A 510 -9.19 11.74 31.42
C ARG A 510 -10.27 11.20 30.46
N TYR A 511 -10.88 10.06 30.77
CA TYR A 511 -11.71 9.32 29.79
C TYR A 511 -13.11 8.90 30.28
N VAL A 512 -13.49 9.15 31.53
CA VAL A 512 -14.83 8.82 32.06
C VAL A 512 -15.61 10.12 32.31
N GLU A 513 -16.83 10.23 31.78
CA GLU A 513 -17.74 11.35 32.08
C GLU A 513 -18.11 11.37 33.57
N LEU A 514 -17.98 12.53 34.20
CA LEU A 514 -17.98 12.73 35.65
C LEU A 514 -19.31 12.33 36.34
N ASN A 515 -20.43 12.30 35.62
CA ASN A 515 -21.77 12.12 36.19
C ASN A 515 -22.05 10.68 36.68
N LEU A 516 -21.60 9.65 35.96
CA LEU A 516 -21.84 8.23 36.33
C LEU A 516 -21.02 7.74 37.53
N LEU A 517 -20.00 8.52 37.90
CA LEU A 517 -18.95 8.12 38.83
C LEU A 517 -19.09 8.79 40.21
N PHE A 518 -19.72 9.98 40.27
CA PHE A 518 -19.98 10.71 41.51
C PHE A 518 -20.71 9.82 42.53
N ILE A 519 -21.72 9.07 42.11
CA ILE A 519 -22.52 8.19 42.97
C ILE A 519 -21.72 6.98 43.51
N LYS A 520 -20.76 6.45 42.73
CA LYS A 520 -19.98 5.26 43.12
C LYS A 520 -18.76 5.59 43.97
N ILE A 521 -18.08 6.72 43.73
CA ILE A 521 -16.94 7.17 44.55
C ILE A 521 -17.40 7.71 45.90
N HIS A 522 -18.52 8.43 45.98
CA HIS A 522 -19.03 8.97 47.25
C HIS A 522 -19.36 7.87 48.27
N LYS A 523 -19.77 6.68 47.79
CA LYS A 523 -19.97 5.47 48.61
C LYS A 523 -18.67 4.76 49.02
N MET A 524 -17.54 5.06 48.38
CA MET A 524 -16.22 4.46 48.67
C MET A 524 -15.27 5.39 49.44
N PHE A 525 -15.59 6.68 49.55
CA PHE A 525 -14.80 7.70 50.25
C PHE A 525 -14.43 7.37 51.72
N PRO A 526 -15.28 6.71 52.52
CA PRO A 526 -14.92 6.34 53.90
C PRO A 526 -13.70 5.42 54.00
N TYR A 527 -13.48 4.57 52.99
CA TYR A 527 -12.41 3.57 52.97
C TYR A 527 -11.09 4.07 52.36
N LEU A 528 -11.10 5.26 51.73
CA LEU A 528 -9.93 5.88 51.11
C LEU A 528 -9.27 6.95 52.01
N ARG A 529 -9.84 7.22 53.18
CA ARG A 529 -9.42 8.30 54.09
C ARG A 529 -8.25 7.99 55.02
N GLN A 530 -7.73 6.76 55.04
CA GLN A 530 -6.75 6.41 56.07
C GLN A 530 -5.32 6.90 55.83
N ASP A 531 -4.92 7.38 54.65
CA ASP A 531 -3.57 7.94 54.50
C ASP A 531 -3.47 9.12 53.51
N HIS A 532 -3.16 10.27 54.09
CA HIS A 532 -2.63 11.52 53.53
C HIS A 532 -3.51 12.43 52.65
N GLN A 533 -3.37 13.73 52.95
CA GLN A 533 -3.80 14.88 52.16
C GLN A 533 -3.35 14.73 50.70
N LEU A 534 -4.30 14.44 49.82
CA LEU A 534 -4.08 14.50 48.38
C LEU A 534 -3.84 15.96 48.01
N ASN A 535 -2.64 16.27 47.50
CA ASN A 535 -2.38 17.47 46.72
C ASN A 535 -3.23 17.40 45.44
N VAL A 536 -4.47 17.88 45.57
CA VAL A 536 -5.39 18.05 44.46
C VAL A 536 -4.84 19.18 43.57
N PRO A 537 -4.61 18.95 42.26
CA PRO A 537 -4.12 20.00 41.36
C PRO A 537 -5.00 21.25 41.40
N GLN A 538 -4.41 22.45 41.37
CA GLN A 538 -5.14 23.74 41.39
C GLN A 538 -6.27 23.86 40.33
N ASP A 539 -6.19 23.11 39.23
CA ASP A 539 -7.24 23.05 38.19
C ASP A 539 -8.51 22.26 38.57
N TYR A 540 -8.49 21.51 39.68
CA TYR A 540 -9.64 20.73 40.15
C TYR A 540 -10.79 21.62 40.61
N TRP A 541 -10.47 22.74 41.28
CA TRP A 541 -11.44 23.73 41.71
C TRP A 541 -12.07 24.45 40.52
N GLY A 542 -11.31 24.69 39.45
CA GLY A 542 -11.82 25.30 38.22
C GLY A 542 -12.98 24.51 37.61
N LYS A 543 -12.86 23.18 37.53
CA LYS A 543 -13.90 22.30 36.96
C LYS A 543 -15.12 22.13 37.87
N ALA A 544 -14.92 22.07 39.18
CA ALA A 544 -16.02 22.02 40.15
C ALA A 544 -16.82 23.35 40.19
N VAL A 545 -16.12 24.48 40.05
CA VAL A 545 -16.72 25.81 39.96
C VAL A 545 -17.45 25.97 38.62
N ILE A 546 -16.87 25.57 37.49
CA ILE A 546 -17.56 25.54 36.19
C ILE A 546 -18.86 24.73 36.29
N HIS A 547 -18.83 23.53 36.89
CA HIS A 547 -20.03 22.69 37.05
C HIS A 547 -21.11 23.33 37.94
N LYS A 548 -20.72 23.95 39.06
CA LYS A 548 -21.65 24.67 39.95
C LYS A 548 -22.26 25.90 39.27
N ILE A 549 -21.49 26.58 38.40
CA ILE A 549 -21.97 27.73 37.64
C ILE A 549 -22.87 27.28 36.47
N THR A 550 -22.52 26.23 35.72
CA THR A 550 -23.35 25.70 34.61
C THR A 550 -24.69 25.13 35.07
N ASN A 551 -24.81 24.68 36.33
CA ASN A 551 -26.10 24.26 36.89
C ASN A 551 -27.02 25.43 37.24
N ASN A 552 -26.47 26.65 37.37
CA ASN A 552 -27.21 27.86 37.73
C ASN A 552 -27.40 28.83 36.56
N TYR A 553 -26.70 28.62 35.43
CA TYR A 553 -26.74 29.45 34.24
C TYR A 553 -26.72 28.57 32.99
N ASP A 554 -27.76 28.67 32.16
CA ASP A 554 -27.97 27.79 31.00
C ASP A 554 -26.80 27.80 30.01
N ILE A 555 -26.12 28.95 29.82
CA ILE A 555 -24.96 29.11 28.94
C ILE A 555 -24.02 30.18 29.50
N LEU A 556 -22.75 29.83 29.78
CA LEU A 556 -21.70 30.82 30.11
C LEU A 556 -20.95 31.23 28.83
N PRO A 557 -20.70 32.54 28.61
CA PRO A 557 -19.85 32.97 27.51
C PRO A 557 -18.39 32.59 27.77
N GLU A 558 -17.65 32.38 26.68
CA GLU A 558 -16.21 32.19 26.77
C GLU A 558 -15.53 33.44 27.34
N GLY A 559 -14.57 33.24 28.25
CA GLY A 559 -13.84 34.33 28.88
C GLY A 559 -13.10 33.94 30.16
N LEU A 560 -12.61 34.95 30.86
CA LEU A 560 -11.95 34.83 32.16
C LEU A 560 -12.99 35.01 33.27
N TYR A 561 -13.24 33.96 34.05
CA TYR A 561 -14.15 34.01 35.20
C TYR A 561 -13.46 34.55 36.44
N PHE A 562 -14.12 35.52 37.06
CA PHE A 562 -13.68 36.18 38.28
C PHE A 562 -14.60 35.88 39.45
N ASN A 563 -13.98 35.51 40.58
CA ASN A 563 -14.63 35.39 41.88
C ASN A 563 -13.57 35.58 42.97
N ASN A 564 -13.46 36.79 43.53
CA ASN A 564 -12.38 37.18 44.43
C ASN A 564 -10.98 36.92 43.84
N SER A 565 -10.87 37.03 42.52
CA SER A 565 -9.67 36.83 41.72
C SER A 565 -9.30 38.14 41.04
N TYR A 566 -8.09 38.27 40.48
CA TYR A 566 -7.71 39.48 39.76
C TYR A 566 -6.60 39.21 38.76
N LEU A 567 -6.48 40.09 37.76
CA LEU A 567 -5.29 40.18 36.91
C LEU A 567 -4.57 41.50 37.15
N GLU A 568 -3.24 41.48 37.04
CA GLU A 568 -2.39 42.64 37.28
C GLU A 568 -1.25 42.71 36.26
N PHE A 569 -0.94 43.91 35.78
CA PHE A 569 0.21 44.19 34.93
C PHE A 569 0.69 45.63 35.06
N LYS A 570 1.95 45.88 34.68
CA LYS A 570 2.58 47.21 34.69
C LYS A 570 2.31 47.96 33.38
N ASN A 571 2.00 49.24 33.49
CA ASN A 571 1.93 50.19 32.39
C ASN A 571 3.25 50.99 32.31
N THR A 572 3.79 51.17 31.10
CA THR A 572 5.03 51.94 30.89
C THR A 572 4.80 53.27 30.16
N SER A 573 3.58 53.51 29.67
CA SER A 573 3.25 54.70 28.87
C SER A 573 2.49 55.76 29.67
N LYS A 574 2.72 57.04 29.35
CA LYS A 574 1.93 58.16 29.88
C LYS A 574 0.50 58.21 29.32
N SER A 575 0.24 57.50 28.21
CA SER A 575 -1.07 57.45 27.56
C SER A 575 -1.41 56.01 27.16
N PHE A 576 -2.62 55.56 27.46
CA PHE A 576 -3.09 54.22 27.11
C PHE A 576 -4.60 54.17 26.87
N THR A 577 -5.05 53.12 26.19
CA THR A 577 -6.45 52.76 26.02
C THR A 577 -6.68 51.35 26.57
N LEU A 578 -7.74 51.17 27.36
CA LEU A 578 -8.18 49.88 27.90
C LEU A 578 -9.67 49.70 27.54
N ASN A 579 -9.95 48.69 26.72
CA ASN A 579 -11.31 48.27 26.40
C ASN A 579 -11.63 46.95 27.07
N MET A 580 -12.83 46.84 27.61
CA MET A 580 -13.26 45.65 28.33
C MET A 580 -14.73 45.35 28.05
N LEU A 581 -15.00 44.10 27.71
CA LEU A 581 -16.34 43.54 27.63
C LEU A 581 -16.49 42.51 28.75
N MET A 582 -17.46 42.73 29.64
CA MET A 582 -17.68 41.87 30.79
C MET A 582 -19.15 41.52 30.96
N LEU A 583 -19.42 40.39 31.59
CA LEU A 583 -20.75 39.93 31.99
C LEU A 583 -20.76 39.76 33.51
N GLN A 584 -21.70 40.41 34.19
CA GLN A 584 -21.78 40.40 35.65
C GLN A 584 -22.93 39.51 36.15
N TYR A 585 -22.64 38.66 37.14
CA TYR A 585 -23.61 37.69 37.68
C TYR A 585 -24.10 38.00 39.08
N ASP A 586 -23.37 38.85 39.81
CA ASP A 586 -23.73 39.25 41.17
C ASP A 586 -23.55 40.76 41.28
N LEU A 587 -24.57 41.49 41.74
CA LEU A 587 -24.53 42.94 41.94
C LEU A 587 -24.27 43.31 43.41
N LEU A 588 -24.27 42.34 44.32
CA LEU A 588 -24.20 42.60 45.75
C LEU A 588 -22.76 42.94 46.18
N GLY A 589 -22.69 43.94 47.07
CA GLY A 589 -21.46 44.41 47.68
C GLY A 589 -20.58 45.25 46.77
N ASN A 590 -19.41 45.59 47.30
CA ASN A 590 -18.41 46.40 46.61
C ASN A 590 -17.55 45.52 45.68
N GLN A 591 -17.67 45.75 44.37
CA GLN A 591 -16.89 45.04 43.36
C GLN A 591 -16.09 46.03 42.53
N ASN A 592 -14.76 45.89 42.51
CA ASN A 592 -13.90 46.78 41.73
C ASN A 592 -13.64 46.16 40.36
N TYR A 593 -14.05 46.85 39.30
CA TYR A 593 -13.74 46.43 37.94
C TYR A 593 -12.29 46.72 37.62
N ILE A 594 -11.86 47.97 37.87
CA ILE A 594 -10.55 48.46 37.46
C ILE A 594 -9.96 49.32 38.59
N ILE A 595 -8.69 49.08 38.89
CA ILE A 595 -7.89 49.89 39.79
C ILE A 595 -6.65 50.34 39.02
N LEU A 596 -6.49 51.65 38.91
CA LEU A 596 -5.29 52.30 38.38
C LEU A 596 -4.55 52.88 39.58
N LYS A 597 -3.23 52.66 39.69
CA LYS A 597 -2.45 53.21 40.81
C LYS A 597 -1.03 53.57 40.39
N ASN A 598 -0.42 54.44 41.19
CA ASN A 598 1.03 54.62 41.28
C ASN A 598 1.46 54.39 42.74
N ASN A 599 2.65 54.84 43.12
CA ASN A 599 3.15 54.65 44.48
C ASN A 599 2.33 55.36 45.57
N GLN A 600 1.65 56.47 45.25
CA GLN A 600 0.97 57.34 46.22
C GLN A 600 -0.53 57.50 45.98
N ASP A 601 -0.95 57.39 44.72
CA ASP A 601 -2.29 57.70 44.25
C ASP A 601 -3.01 56.46 43.72
N LYS A 602 -4.35 56.50 43.77
CA LYS A 602 -5.22 55.39 43.36
C LYS A 602 -6.52 55.89 42.75
N PHE A 603 -6.91 55.33 41.62
CA PHE A 603 -8.23 55.47 41.01
C PHE A 603 -8.89 54.10 40.98
N VAL A 604 -10.17 54.03 41.33
CA VAL A 604 -10.94 52.78 41.25
C VAL A 604 -12.29 53.06 40.60
N LEU A 605 -12.63 52.21 39.63
CA LEU A 605 -13.95 52.11 39.02
C LEU A 605 -14.57 50.79 39.44
N GLY A 606 -15.81 50.82 39.90
CA GLY A 606 -16.50 49.63 40.37
C GLY A 606 -18.00 49.82 40.49
N ILE A 607 -18.65 48.84 41.10
CA ILE A 607 -20.09 48.84 41.36
C ILE A 607 -20.34 48.49 42.82
N ASN A 608 -21.34 49.14 43.41
CA ASN A 608 -21.81 48.87 44.75
C ASN A 608 -23.33 48.69 44.69
N ASN A 609 -23.81 47.47 44.98
CA ASN A 609 -25.24 47.14 44.97
C ASN A 609 -25.96 47.61 43.70
N GLY A 610 -25.40 47.31 42.53
CA GLY A 610 -25.99 47.69 41.23
C GLY A 610 -25.62 49.09 40.72
N ARG A 611 -25.07 49.99 41.56
CA ARG A 611 -24.73 51.36 41.19
C ARG A 611 -23.24 51.53 40.87
N LEU A 612 -22.95 52.10 39.71
CA LEU A 612 -21.58 52.38 39.30
C LEU A 612 -20.98 53.53 40.12
N TYR A 613 -19.74 53.38 40.59
CA TYR A 613 -19.02 54.44 41.27
C TYR A 613 -17.59 54.57 40.75
N TYR A 614 -17.00 55.73 40.97
CA TYR A 614 -15.55 55.86 41.01
C TYR A 614 -15.07 56.49 42.31
N LYS A 615 -13.86 56.12 42.72
CA LYS A 615 -13.15 56.76 43.83
C LYS A 615 -11.74 57.12 43.43
N THR A 616 -11.26 58.27 43.92
CA THR A 616 -9.87 58.69 43.74
C THR A 616 -9.22 58.91 45.10
N LEU A 617 -7.93 58.63 45.17
CA LEU A 617 -6.99 59.04 46.20
C LEU A 617 -5.88 59.77 45.45
N ILE A 618 -5.84 61.09 45.52
CA ILE A 618 -4.82 61.92 44.87
C ILE A 618 -4.23 62.84 45.92
N ASN A 619 -2.93 62.76 46.18
CA ASN A 619 -2.26 63.55 47.23
C ASN A 619 -2.99 63.43 48.60
N ASN A 620 -3.33 62.21 49.00
CA ASN A 620 -4.12 61.87 50.21
C ASN A 620 -5.58 62.37 50.23
N ILE A 621 -6.05 63.09 49.22
CA ILE A 621 -7.45 63.53 49.13
C ILE A 621 -8.29 62.40 48.54
N ARG A 622 -9.29 61.94 49.31
CA ARG A 622 -10.25 60.92 48.89
C ARG A 622 -11.49 61.56 48.29
N THR A 623 -11.83 61.17 47.06
CA THR A 623 -13.13 61.51 46.46
C THR A 623 -13.90 60.24 46.15
N TYR A 624 -15.21 60.29 46.30
CA TYR A 624 -16.15 59.24 45.92
C TYR A 624 -17.28 59.88 45.13
N LYS A 625 -17.65 59.28 44.00
CA LYS A 625 -18.79 59.73 43.21
C LYS A 625 -19.56 58.56 42.65
N ASP A 626 -20.85 58.56 42.91
CA ASP A 626 -21.80 57.69 42.22
C ASP A 626 -22.07 58.22 40.81
N ILE A 627 -21.97 57.33 39.84
CA ILE A 627 -22.39 57.56 38.47
C ILE A 627 -23.82 57.03 38.40
N ASN A 628 -24.82 57.91 38.21
CA ASN A 628 -26.25 57.57 38.10
C ASN A 628 -26.53 56.65 36.88
N HIS A 629 -26.13 55.40 37.04
CA HIS A 629 -26.22 54.34 36.07
C HIS A 629 -26.31 53.02 36.85
N GLU A 630 -27.42 52.33 36.66
CA GLU A 630 -27.77 51.11 37.37
C GLU A 630 -27.66 49.92 36.41
N PHE A 631 -26.85 48.93 36.79
CA PHE A 631 -26.67 47.72 35.99
C PHE A 631 -27.63 46.63 36.43
N LYS A 632 -28.09 45.82 35.46
CA LYS A 632 -28.86 44.60 35.73
C LYS A 632 -27.95 43.38 35.71
N VAL A 633 -28.32 42.35 36.48
CA VAL A 633 -27.65 41.03 36.43
C VAL A 633 -27.73 40.50 35.00
N ASN A 634 -26.68 39.82 34.54
CA ASN A 634 -26.54 39.24 33.20
C ASN A 634 -26.50 40.27 32.05
N ASN A 635 -26.34 41.57 32.34
CA ASN A 635 -26.04 42.53 31.28
C ASN A 635 -24.57 42.44 30.88
N THR A 636 -24.34 42.46 29.57
CA THR A 636 -22.99 42.62 29.02
C THR A 636 -22.64 44.11 29.06
N ILE A 637 -21.58 44.44 29.78
CA ILE A 637 -21.13 45.82 29.98
C ILE A 637 -19.85 46.06 29.17
N TYR A 638 -19.85 47.14 28.42
CA TYR A 638 -18.68 47.63 27.69
C TYR A 638 -18.10 48.88 28.34
N PHE A 639 -16.81 48.83 28.64
CA PHE A 639 -16.02 49.96 29.14
C PHE A 639 -14.90 50.29 28.16
N GLU A 640 -14.73 51.58 27.87
CA GLU A 640 -13.54 52.13 27.22
C GLU A 640 -12.93 53.18 28.15
N ILE A 641 -11.67 52.97 28.53
CA ILE A 641 -10.88 53.90 29.34
C ILE A 641 -9.74 54.41 28.49
N ILE A 642 -9.68 55.72 28.28
CA ILE A 642 -8.59 56.38 27.57
C ILE A 642 -7.89 57.29 28.57
N VAL A 643 -6.61 57.05 28.82
CA VAL A 643 -5.75 57.96 29.59
C VAL A 643 -4.82 58.67 28.64
N ASP A 644 -4.79 60.00 28.69
CA ASP A 644 -3.86 60.82 27.92
C ASP A 644 -3.42 62.03 28.74
N LYS A 645 -2.10 62.18 28.94
CA LYS A 645 -1.49 63.33 29.62
C LYS A 645 -2.13 63.70 30.97
N GLY A 646 -2.45 62.70 31.80
CA GLY A 646 -3.04 62.92 33.12
C GLY A 646 -4.54 63.21 33.11
N VAL A 647 -5.23 62.95 32.01
CA VAL A 647 -6.70 62.98 31.93
C VAL A 647 -7.22 61.59 31.60
N ILE A 648 -8.20 61.10 32.36
CA ILE A 648 -8.93 59.87 32.07
C ILE A 648 -10.28 60.22 31.43
N SER A 649 -10.54 59.63 30.28
CA SER A 649 -11.81 59.67 29.56
C SER A 649 -12.45 58.29 29.67
N LEU A 650 -13.52 58.18 30.46
CA LEU A 650 -14.30 56.95 30.64
C LEU A 650 -15.50 56.99 29.70
N LEU A 651 -15.65 55.99 28.83
CA LEU A 651 -16.84 55.77 28.03
C LEU A 651 -17.53 54.50 28.54
N ILE A 652 -18.75 54.65 29.02
CA ILE A 652 -19.54 53.60 29.65
C ILE A 652 -20.92 53.63 29.02
N GLU A 653 -21.25 52.59 28.25
CA GLU A 653 -22.52 52.48 27.51
C GLU A 653 -22.90 53.77 26.73
N GLY A 654 -21.92 54.41 26.09
CA GLY A 654 -22.11 55.62 25.29
C GLY A 654 -22.04 56.94 26.07
N ARG A 655 -22.01 56.93 27.41
CA ARG A 655 -21.81 58.13 28.24
C ARG A 655 -20.33 58.38 28.50
N LYS A 656 -19.90 59.63 28.35
CA LYS A 656 -18.50 60.04 28.48
C LYS A 656 -18.27 60.84 29.76
N TYR A 657 -17.26 60.46 30.54
CA TYR A 657 -16.83 61.15 31.76
C TYR A 657 -15.36 61.53 31.64
N PHE A 658 -14.99 62.70 32.17
CA PHE A 658 -13.61 63.19 32.16
C PHE A 658 -13.17 63.51 33.58
N LEU A 659 -11.99 63.05 33.96
CA LEU A 659 -11.40 63.30 35.27
C LEU A 659 -9.89 63.52 35.11
N ASN A 660 -9.31 64.35 35.97
CA ASN A 660 -7.85 64.43 36.09
C ASN A 660 -7.34 63.24 36.90
N ILE A 661 -6.25 62.63 36.45
CA ILE A 661 -5.61 61.48 37.07
C ILE A 661 -4.08 61.64 37.05
N PHE A 662 -3.43 60.99 37.99
CA PHE A 662 -1.97 60.85 38.06
C PHE A 662 -1.42 59.92 36.97
N THR A 663 -0.10 59.84 36.85
CA THR A 663 0.57 58.89 35.94
C THR A 663 0.42 57.46 36.48
N VAL A 664 -0.21 56.57 35.71
CA VAL A 664 -0.52 55.19 36.13
C VAL A 664 0.67 54.25 35.88
N THR A 665 1.13 53.53 36.90
CA THR A 665 2.18 52.50 36.77
C THR A 665 1.64 51.08 36.81
N ASP A 666 0.55 50.85 37.55
CA ASP A 666 -0.03 49.52 37.73
C ASP A 666 -1.53 49.51 37.42
N ILE A 667 -1.94 48.48 36.69
CA ILE A 667 -3.34 48.24 36.31
C ILE A 667 -3.76 46.90 36.92
N ILE A 668 -4.79 46.93 37.77
CA ILE A 668 -5.39 45.75 38.39
C ILE A 668 -6.85 45.66 37.95
N ILE A 669 -7.27 44.49 37.49
CA ILE A 669 -8.59 44.26 36.93
C ILE A 669 -9.27 43.09 37.65
N GLY A 670 -10.53 43.32 38.02
CA GLY A 670 -11.42 42.31 38.59
C GLY A 670 -11.29 42.08 40.10
N GLN A 671 -10.58 42.92 40.84
CA GLN A 671 -10.40 42.72 42.29
C GLN A 671 -11.73 42.84 43.06
N GLY A 672 -12.29 41.69 43.43
CA GLY A 672 -13.61 41.56 44.07
C GLY A 672 -14.77 41.49 43.06
N PHE A 673 -14.48 41.51 41.76
CA PHE A 673 -15.45 41.31 40.70
C PHE A 673 -15.95 39.87 40.67
N LYS A 674 -17.27 39.71 40.49
CA LYS A 674 -17.95 38.43 40.32
C LYS A 674 -18.64 38.39 38.95
N GLY A 675 -17.96 37.84 37.97
CA GLY A 675 -18.42 37.84 36.58
C GLY A 675 -17.41 37.26 35.62
N ILE A 676 -17.64 37.42 34.32
CA ILE A 676 -16.73 36.98 33.26
C ILE A 676 -16.27 38.19 32.46
N ILE A 677 -14.96 38.31 32.25
CA ILE A 677 -14.41 39.20 31.23
C ILE A 677 -14.27 38.39 29.95
N THR A 678 -15.10 38.68 28.96
CA THR A 678 -15.12 37.95 27.69
C THR A 678 -14.01 38.43 26.77
N LYS A 679 -13.73 39.75 26.77
CA LYS A 679 -12.71 40.39 25.94
C LYS A 679 -12.07 41.55 26.69
N LEU A 680 -10.74 41.62 26.66
CA LEU A 680 -9.97 42.76 27.18
C LEU A 680 -8.89 43.13 26.17
N LEU A 681 -8.82 44.42 25.86
CA LEU A 681 -7.86 45.02 24.93
C LEU A 681 -7.11 46.13 25.65
N TYR A 682 -5.79 46.10 25.65
CA TYR A 682 -4.94 47.14 26.22
C TYR A 682 -3.93 47.64 25.19
N PHE A 683 -3.66 48.93 25.20
CA PHE A 683 -2.83 49.58 24.19
C PHE A 683 -2.16 50.83 24.73
N GLU A 684 -0.85 50.98 24.57
CA GLU A 684 -0.06 52.12 25.07
C GLU A 684 -0.20 53.40 24.22
N SER A 685 -1.43 53.76 23.84
CA SER A 685 -1.73 55.06 23.23
C SER A 685 -3.18 55.49 23.41
N SER A 686 -3.43 56.80 23.39
CA SER A 686 -4.77 57.41 23.26
C SER A 686 -5.22 57.57 21.80
N LYS A 687 -4.29 57.47 20.83
CA LYS A 687 -4.55 57.69 19.40
C LYS A 687 -5.09 56.41 18.72
N TYR A 688 -6.22 55.93 19.21
CA TYR A 688 -6.86 54.68 18.81
C TYR A 688 -7.95 54.84 17.73
N LYS A 689 -8.27 56.07 17.29
CA LYS A 689 -9.44 56.38 16.45
C LYS A 689 -9.53 55.64 15.11
N LYS A 690 -8.42 55.32 14.43
CA LYS A 690 -8.44 54.60 13.13
C LYS A 690 -8.65 53.08 13.26
N SER A 691 -8.61 52.54 14.48
CA SER A 691 -8.64 51.11 14.76
C SER A 691 -9.71 50.74 15.79
N ARG A 692 -10.68 51.62 16.02
CA ARG A 692 -11.70 51.49 17.06
C ARG A 692 -12.54 50.24 16.81
N ILE A 693 -12.40 49.23 17.66
CA ILE A 693 -13.25 48.03 17.59
C ILE A 693 -14.57 48.37 18.29
N VAL A 694 -15.48 49.03 17.57
CA VAL A 694 -16.78 49.48 18.11
C VAL A 694 -17.76 48.31 18.25
N HIS A 695 -17.55 47.22 17.50
CA HIS A 695 -18.38 46.01 17.57
C HIS A 695 -17.49 44.77 17.56
N LEU A 696 -17.30 44.17 18.73
CA LEU A 696 -16.43 43.00 18.93
C LEU A 696 -17.05 41.68 18.43
N ASP A 697 -18.27 41.71 17.88
CA ASP A 697 -19.11 40.51 17.75
C ASP A 697 -19.13 39.85 16.36
N LYS A 698 -18.18 40.19 15.48
CA LYS A 698 -17.97 39.47 14.20
C LYS A 698 -16.50 39.09 14.01
N SER A 699 -16.22 37.78 13.91
CA SER A 699 -14.87 37.18 14.02
C SER A 699 -13.90 37.50 12.88
N GLU A 700 -14.38 37.72 11.65
CA GLU A 700 -13.51 37.99 10.49
C GLU A 700 -13.00 39.44 10.43
N LEU A 701 -13.86 40.41 10.76
CA LEU A 701 -13.46 41.81 10.93
C LEU A 701 -12.42 41.96 12.07
N TYR A 702 -12.57 41.13 13.09
CA TYR A 702 -11.74 41.15 14.30
C TYR A 702 -10.26 40.82 14.01
N ILE A 703 -9.98 39.82 13.19
CA ILE A 703 -8.61 39.40 12.85
C ILE A 703 -7.89 40.47 12.02
N ASN A 704 -8.59 41.09 11.06
CA ASN A 704 -8.01 42.14 10.22
C ASN A 704 -7.68 43.41 11.01
N ILE A 705 -8.50 43.75 12.01
CA ILE A 705 -8.23 44.90 12.89
C ILE A 705 -7.07 44.60 13.84
N ILE A 706 -7.01 43.39 14.43
CA ILE A 706 -5.89 42.96 15.28
C ILE A 706 -4.55 43.08 14.55
N LYS A 707 -4.46 42.62 13.29
CA LYS A 707 -3.23 42.73 12.48
C LYS A 707 -2.80 44.18 12.25
N LYS A 708 -3.75 45.08 11.95
CA LYS A 708 -3.46 46.51 11.77
C LYS A 708 -2.95 47.15 13.06
N ILE A 709 -3.55 46.78 14.20
CA ILE A 709 -3.12 47.26 15.52
C ILE A 709 -1.73 46.73 15.86
N GLU A 710 -1.46 45.46 15.56
CA GLU A 710 -0.16 44.83 15.77
C GLU A 710 0.96 45.54 15.00
N MET A 711 0.78 45.74 13.70
CA MET A 711 1.72 46.49 12.87
C MET A 711 1.95 47.90 13.38
N TRP A 712 0.89 48.57 13.85
CA TRP A 712 0.99 49.92 14.39
C TRP A 712 1.79 49.95 15.70
N CYS A 713 1.51 49.02 16.64
CA CYS A 713 2.29 48.83 17.86
C CYS A 713 3.79 48.65 17.56
N VAL A 714 4.12 47.79 16.60
CA VAL A 714 5.50 47.53 16.18
C VAL A 714 6.14 48.80 15.61
N SER A 715 5.47 49.47 14.66
CA SER A 715 6.00 50.67 13.99
C SER A 715 6.26 51.86 14.94
N ARG A 716 5.51 51.92 16.05
CA ARG A 716 5.60 53.01 17.04
C ARG A 716 6.34 52.59 18.31
N SER A 717 6.83 51.35 18.38
CA SER A 717 7.44 50.75 19.57
C SER A 717 6.54 50.86 20.83
N LEU A 718 5.24 50.63 20.66
CA LEU A 718 4.22 50.71 21.71
C LEU A 718 3.77 49.34 22.17
N GLY A 719 3.48 49.20 23.47
CA GLY A 719 2.94 47.98 24.04
C GLY A 719 1.46 47.77 23.75
N GLY A 720 1.04 46.52 23.64
CA GLY A 720 -0.39 46.21 23.64
C GLY A 720 -0.70 44.72 23.78
N MET A 721 -1.88 44.44 24.32
CA MET A 721 -2.32 43.10 24.67
C MET A 721 -3.79 42.88 24.34
N PHE A 722 -4.12 41.65 23.97
CA PHE A 722 -5.48 41.16 23.87
C PHE A 722 -5.67 39.89 24.71
N LEU A 723 -6.75 39.84 25.49
CA LEU A 723 -7.13 38.74 26.37
C LEU A 723 -8.57 38.28 26.06
N ARG A 724 -8.71 37.00 25.77
CA ARG A 724 -9.96 36.21 25.84
C ARG A 724 -9.83 35.02 26.81
N SER A 725 -8.60 34.63 27.12
CA SER A 725 -8.23 33.49 27.95
C SER A 725 -6.95 33.80 28.72
N LYS A 726 -6.43 32.86 29.52
CA LYS A 726 -5.13 33.03 30.20
C LYS A 726 -3.95 33.09 29.22
N LYS A 727 -4.17 32.74 27.94
CA LYS A 727 -3.18 32.93 26.88
C LYS A 727 -3.21 34.37 26.40
N VAL A 728 -2.20 35.14 26.80
CA VAL A 728 -2.08 36.55 26.41
C VAL A 728 -1.58 36.67 24.97
N TYR A 729 -2.33 37.39 24.13
CA TYR A 729 -1.89 37.78 22.81
C TYR A 729 -1.19 39.14 22.90
N TRP A 730 0.12 39.15 22.63
CA TRP A 730 0.95 40.35 22.68
C TRP A 730 1.19 40.87 21.27
N TRP A 731 0.95 42.16 21.04
CA TRP A 731 1.28 42.80 19.77
C TRP A 731 2.74 43.25 19.70
N HIS A 732 3.23 43.88 20.77
CA HIS A 732 4.59 44.36 20.92
C HIS A 732 4.79 44.72 22.40
N LYS A 733 6.03 44.65 22.93
CA LYS A 733 6.40 44.72 24.37
C LYS A 733 5.55 43.78 25.25
N LYS A 734 6.19 42.87 26.00
CA LYS A 734 5.48 41.80 26.75
C LYS A 734 5.49 42.07 28.26
N PRO A 735 4.68 43.01 28.81
CA PRO A 735 4.57 43.16 30.24
C PRO A 735 4.09 41.85 30.87
N ILE A 736 4.61 41.53 32.06
CA ILE A 736 4.22 40.30 32.76
C ILE A 736 2.81 40.50 33.31
N VAL A 737 1.86 39.67 32.85
CA VAL A 737 0.49 39.62 33.38
C VAL A 737 0.43 38.54 34.44
N LYS A 738 0.04 38.91 35.66
CA LYS A 738 -0.19 37.98 36.76
C LYS A 738 -1.67 37.66 36.81
N PHE A 739 -2.02 36.38 36.77
CA PHE A 739 -3.39 35.89 36.95
C PHE A 739 -3.52 35.24 38.33
N ASN A 740 -4.35 35.81 39.20
CA ASN A 740 -4.54 35.31 40.56
C ASN A 740 -5.93 34.72 40.72
N ASN A 741 -6.03 33.41 40.89
CA ASN A 741 -7.29 32.65 41.10
C ASN A 741 -8.35 32.81 40.00
N ILE A 742 -7.97 33.25 38.79
CA ILE A 742 -8.88 33.35 37.64
C ILE A 742 -9.12 31.96 37.06
N ILE A 743 -10.35 31.67 36.62
CA ILE A 743 -10.69 30.43 35.89
C ILE A 743 -10.85 30.79 34.41
N ASP A 744 -10.28 29.97 33.53
CA ASP A 744 -10.37 30.16 32.08
C ASP A 744 -11.55 29.35 31.54
N ILE A 745 -12.56 30.01 30.97
CA ILE A 745 -13.75 29.40 30.36
C ILE A 745 -13.55 29.48 28.84
N THR A 746 -12.82 28.52 28.28
CA THR A 746 -12.58 28.36 26.83
C THR A 746 -12.75 26.92 26.38
#